data_AF-A0A1V5Z9L5-F1
#
_entry.id   AF-A0A1V5Z9L5-F1
#
_cell.length_a   1.000
_cell.length_b   1.000
_cell.length_c   1.000
_cell.angle_alpha   90.00
_cell.angle_beta   90.00
_cell.angle_gamma   90.00
#
_symmetry.space_group_name_H-M   'P 1'
#
loop_
_entity.id
_entity.type
_entity.pdbx_description
1 polymer ?
#
loop_
_entity_poly.entity_id
_entity_poly.type
_entity_poly.pdbx_seq_one_letter_code
_entity_poly.pdbx_strand_id
1 'polypeptide(L)'
;MKNQAGFTMIEVIVTLVLVGIVALMGGMAIVQVTQGYIFTKDNGELTQKAQLATSRITKEIVEMTGISANATASTLPLKNNIRNVTIGLDAGSIKIAPAGVALSSGDILVDNVNAFTLTYYSKDNAGNWVANTSWSTASDIRNLIAIDISMQLPRSGGGYLTFQNRISPRNNKNQGGTVPTTPPPTAPNYGYGCFVATAAYGAADHPMVLLLRDFRDRYLLTWSGGRWLAKQYYTHGPAAADMIRNRPVAMWAVRCLLAPLAALTFCLVYAPLAIPFLMVISLILTGALFSAGRRGQIKLPILRFMNQRGSVLIGLIGTMVVMGVLGAAMLPIFSASYMNQAFADQGRKTYFLAESGFRYAASQFLNAGTEAAKETALNNLNNKTCNLSGNGGSFTIGVYPYWSKTSSVSGTTLTTVIAGTNPSSTTPAKRNLSSGGYLKIGGAYYSFTNDNGSSGTNVVFTGLSPAMAAVPATPLDVLPVALPASTTTVTNGGSLTLSSTGVGALPLFNGNFTLNGSGAVYSYEKRTGNTLYNITLADSTKTWADFTVTSGAITTAATTKIVLDKYLQISSIGTLGNNSREIIYNVPVGWMAGGGEFQKNNFLDQMTNDASWFNATNQAMGTHTVSGGAMQVSNVINPTSSGSGLLDWLAGLFGWGNNGLWGFIGFNWGNTETNLAQAWHDAGGCLSYDLQVKMNNTLKYFMTGIAFRMRNNSGTAAANTLDLYTYGVSVVRQRESKRQRESWFGGWSWNGFNWRQDDGINPKLRPFNTYNVADGVAYNNANLDIGPEYSCDLLWTCRNAYRYSDPAIVLWQRNGPDVGLGIFKILAYRTITAADGLTTGSGKSLVLKPWVTLMVRLIEGYELPFDTGRVDAAGKHLKYGDTITNGTKSARIIGTPIMTAAWGGNNTTVGAGTLILTNTSSINGFANGDNLYLDGGATAYARASGAQAGGKKNYIMVYYSTTDAMGAANTIQADNNRLANPRYTTQTQAYWPPDDWTERTAANDYFSLIGGTTAAVRWTNRDTTADSQLHSADIVPALSTSDFYQAVIYTDALVSPTWTSASTPANFTPDGVALVTSSSAPNTANTTYYDDFAIQLDMKAGTGFLPPIQQ
;
A
#
# COMPACT_ATOMS: atom_id res chain seq x y z
N MET A 1 76.45 -61.24 52.31
CA MET A 1 75.16 -61.96 52.51
C MET A 1 74.19 -61.05 53.26
N LYS A 2 72.90 -61.10 52.89
CA LYS A 2 71.71 -60.36 53.41
C LYS A 2 71.60 -58.90 52.94
N ASN A 3 70.54 -58.41 52.29
CA ASN A 3 69.21 -58.92 51.92
C ASN A 3 68.79 -58.22 50.61
N GLN A 4 68.59 -58.95 49.51
CA GLN A 4 67.76 -58.46 48.41
C GLN A 4 66.32 -58.85 48.75
N ALA A 5 65.51 -57.88 49.14
CA ALA A 5 64.08 -58.07 49.31
C ALA A 5 63.46 -58.19 47.91
N GLY A 6 62.96 -59.38 47.57
CA GLY A 6 62.11 -59.57 46.40
C GLY A 6 60.79 -58.81 46.54
N PHE A 7 60.12 -58.57 45.40
CA PHE A 7 58.77 -58.01 45.34
C PHE A 7 57.85 -58.72 46.33
N THR A 8 57.17 -57.96 47.18
CA THR A 8 56.20 -58.56 48.08
C THR A 8 54.99 -59.04 47.26
N MET A 9 54.54 -60.27 47.52
CA MET A 9 53.35 -60.85 46.85
C MET A 9 52.16 -59.90 46.92
N ILE A 10 52.07 -59.12 48.01
CA ILE A 10 51.01 -58.15 48.24
C ILE A 10 51.10 -56.95 47.28
N GLU A 11 52.28 -56.46 46.89
CA GLU A 11 52.42 -55.40 45.88
C GLU A 11 52.01 -55.89 44.50
N VAL A 12 52.39 -57.10 44.11
CA VAL A 12 51.99 -57.69 42.82
C VAL A 12 50.47 -57.92 42.78
N ILE A 13 49.88 -58.40 43.89
CA ILE A 13 48.43 -58.56 44.01
C ILE A 13 47.73 -57.20 43.95
N VAL A 14 48.17 -56.20 44.72
CA VAL A 14 47.52 -54.87 44.74
C VAL A 14 47.63 -54.16 43.39
N THR A 15 48.77 -54.27 42.71
CA THR A 15 48.93 -53.70 41.36
C THR A 15 48.08 -54.41 40.33
N LEU A 16 48.01 -55.75 40.34
CA LEU A 16 47.11 -56.51 39.46
C LEU A 16 45.63 -56.19 39.74
N VAL A 17 45.25 -56.02 41.00
CA VAL A 17 43.88 -55.65 41.38
C VAL A 17 43.56 -54.23 40.92
N LEU A 18 44.46 -53.26 41.10
CA LEU A 18 44.26 -51.89 40.62
C LEU A 18 44.19 -51.83 39.09
N VAL A 19 45.06 -52.56 38.38
CA VAL A 19 45.02 -52.66 36.92
C VAL A 19 43.74 -53.35 36.45
N GLY A 20 43.28 -54.41 37.14
CA GLY A 20 42.02 -55.08 36.86
C GLY A 20 40.80 -54.17 37.06
N ILE A 21 40.78 -53.38 38.12
CA ILE A 21 39.72 -52.39 38.39
C ILE A 21 39.74 -51.30 37.31
N VAL A 22 40.91 -50.76 36.96
CA VAL A 22 41.05 -49.73 35.91
C VAL A 22 40.65 -50.29 34.54
N ALA A 23 40.99 -51.54 34.23
CA ALA A 23 40.61 -52.20 32.98
C ALA A 23 39.09 -52.45 32.91
N LEU A 24 38.47 -52.89 34.00
CA LEU A 24 37.00 -53.05 34.08
C LEU A 24 36.27 -51.72 33.95
N MET A 25 36.78 -50.67 34.59
CA MET A 25 36.21 -49.32 34.50
C MET A 25 36.40 -48.73 33.09
N GLY A 26 37.58 -48.91 32.49
CA GLY A 26 37.85 -48.51 31.10
C GLY A 26 36.96 -49.25 30.11
N GLY A 27 36.77 -50.56 30.29
CA GLY A 27 35.87 -51.37 29.46
C GLY A 27 34.42 -50.91 29.54
N MET A 28 33.89 -50.66 30.75
CA MET A 28 32.53 -50.16 30.93
C MET A 28 32.36 -48.72 30.41
N ALA A 29 33.34 -47.84 30.63
CA ALA A 29 33.31 -46.47 30.12
C ALA A 29 33.29 -46.45 28.58
N ILE A 30 34.08 -47.28 27.92
CA ILE A 30 34.09 -47.39 26.45
C ILE A 30 32.73 -47.84 25.92
N VAL A 31 32.08 -48.82 26.55
CA VAL A 31 30.75 -49.28 26.12
C VAL A 31 29.70 -48.17 26.24
N GLN A 32 29.70 -47.43 27.36
CA GLN A 32 28.73 -46.35 27.55
C GLN A 32 29.00 -45.14 26.64
N VAL A 33 30.28 -44.78 26.42
CA VAL A 33 30.67 -43.78 25.40
C VAL A 33 30.18 -44.22 24.02
N THR A 34 30.38 -45.49 23.66
CA THR A 34 30.00 -46.01 22.35
C THR A 34 28.48 -46.00 22.17
N GLN A 35 27.70 -46.40 23.19
CA GLN A 35 26.24 -46.33 23.15
C GLN A 35 25.73 -44.88 23.05
N GLY A 36 26.31 -43.95 23.81
CA GLY A 36 25.99 -42.53 23.72
C GLY A 36 26.35 -41.91 22.35
N TYR A 37 27.47 -42.35 21.77
CA TYR A 37 27.91 -41.94 20.44
C TYR A 37 26.98 -42.47 19.34
N ILE A 38 26.66 -43.78 19.35
CA ILE A 38 25.74 -44.39 18.38
C ILE A 38 24.38 -43.71 18.44
N PHE A 39 23.83 -43.50 19.64
CA PHE A 39 22.57 -42.78 19.80
C PHE A 39 22.60 -41.35 19.26
N THR A 40 23.70 -40.61 19.49
CA THR A 40 23.86 -39.24 18.98
C THR A 40 24.03 -39.24 17.46
N LYS A 41 24.79 -40.20 16.92
CA LYS A 41 24.98 -40.39 15.48
C LYS A 41 23.65 -40.72 14.79
N ASP A 42 22.90 -41.69 15.31
CA ASP A 42 21.59 -42.10 14.77
C ASP A 42 20.60 -40.94 14.77
N ASN A 43 20.52 -40.18 15.87
CA ASN A 43 19.67 -38.98 15.94
C ASN A 43 20.12 -37.90 14.93
N GLY A 44 21.43 -37.80 14.66
CA GLY A 44 21.97 -36.89 13.66
C GLY A 44 21.61 -37.31 12.23
N GLU A 45 21.76 -38.60 11.90
CA GLU A 45 21.40 -39.17 10.61
C GLU A 45 19.89 -39.07 10.33
N LEU A 46 19.05 -39.40 11.32
CA LEU A 46 17.59 -39.24 11.23
C LEU A 46 17.18 -37.79 10.98
N THR A 47 17.81 -36.84 11.69
CA THR A 47 17.54 -35.41 11.52
C THR A 47 17.93 -34.93 10.12
N GLN A 48 19.08 -35.39 9.61
CA GLN A 48 19.54 -35.03 8.27
C GLN A 48 18.61 -35.58 7.18
N LYS A 49 18.22 -36.86 7.27
CA LYS A 49 17.25 -37.48 6.36
C LYS A 49 15.92 -36.71 6.37
N ALA A 50 15.39 -36.40 7.55
CA ALA A 50 14.16 -35.64 7.72
C ALA A 50 14.24 -34.23 7.11
N GLN A 51 15.33 -33.51 7.33
CA GLN A 51 15.53 -32.17 6.78
C GLN A 51 15.64 -32.19 5.25
N LEU A 52 16.35 -33.16 4.68
CA LEU A 52 16.47 -33.32 3.23
C LEU A 52 15.11 -33.63 2.59
N ALA A 53 14.36 -34.57 3.16
CA ALA A 53 13.02 -34.90 2.69
C ALA A 53 12.07 -33.70 2.79
N THR A 54 12.06 -33.00 3.94
CA THR A 54 11.22 -31.81 4.14
C THR A 54 11.61 -30.69 3.18
N SER A 55 12.90 -30.47 2.93
CA SER A 55 13.38 -29.47 1.97
C SER A 55 12.92 -29.81 0.55
N ARG A 56 12.97 -31.08 0.15
CA ARG A 56 12.48 -31.50 -1.16
C ARG A 56 10.98 -31.31 -1.30
N ILE A 57 10.18 -31.73 -0.32
CA ILE A 57 8.72 -31.56 -0.36
C ILE A 57 8.36 -30.06 -0.36
N THR A 58 9.05 -29.26 0.46
CA THR A 58 8.85 -27.80 0.52
C THR A 58 9.08 -27.17 -0.85
N LYS A 59 10.12 -27.57 -1.57
CA LYS A 59 10.39 -27.06 -2.93
C LYS A 59 9.23 -27.36 -3.89
N GLU A 60 8.73 -28.59 -3.90
CA GLU A 60 7.66 -28.99 -4.81
C GLU A 60 6.32 -28.28 -4.49
N ILE A 61 6.03 -28.02 -3.20
CA ILE A 61 4.83 -27.27 -2.78
C ILE A 61 4.96 -25.77 -3.06
N VAL A 62 6.13 -25.18 -2.84
CA VAL A 62 6.37 -23.76 -3.13
C VAL A 62 6.14 -23.46 -4.62
N GLU A 63 6.64 -24.32 -5.50
CA GLU A 63 6.56 -24.17 -6.95
C GLU A 63 5.22 -24.62 -7.55
N MET A 64 4.29 -25.13 -6.74
CA MET A 64 3.03 -25.70 -7.25
C MET A 64 2.11 -24.64 -7.85
N THR A 65 1.54 -24.94 -9.02
CA THR A 65 0.51 -24.13 -9.69
C THR A 65 -0.89 -24.64 -9.41
N GLY A 66 -1.02 -25.92 -9.03
CA GLY A 66 -2.27 -26.63 -9.03
C GLY A 66 -2.18 -28.01 -8.40
N ILE A 67 -3.30 -28.72 -8.44
CA ILE A 67 -3.44 -30.11 -8.01
C ILE A 67 -3.94 -30.92 -9.21
N SER A 68 -3.36 -32.09 -9.45
CA SER A 68 -3.61 -32.91 -10.65
C SER A 68 -4.68 -34.00 -10.45
N ALA A 69 -4.95 -34.39 -9.21
CA ALA A 69 -6.01 -35.31 -8.80
C ALA A 69 -6.45 -34.97 -7.37
N ASN A 70 -7.53 -35.55 -6.83
CA ASN A 70 -7.96 -35.21 -5.47
C ASN A 70 -6.85 -35.53 -4.43
N ALA A 71 -6.47 -34.53 -3.64
CA ALA A 71 -5.44 -34.66 -2.61
C ALA A 71 -6.06 -35.14 -1.29
N THR A 72 -5.31 -35.90 -0.51
CA THR A 72 -5.73 -36.48 0.78
C THR A 72 -4.74 -36.12 1.89
N ALA A 73 -5.01 -36.59 3.11
CA ALA A 73 -4.14 -36.38 4.26
C ALA A 73 -2.78 -37.11 4.14
N SER A 74 -2.62 -38.04 3.20
CA SER A 74 -1.37 -38.80 3.02
C SER A 74 -0.80 -38.74 1.61
N THR A 75 -1.52 -38.15 0.65
CA THR A 75 -1.12 -38.06 -0.76
C THR A 75 -1.41 -36.68 -1.35
N LEU A 76 -0.40 -36.05 -1.93
CA LEU A 76 -0.44 -34.75 -2.60
C LEU A 76 -0.03 -34.89 -4.08
N PRO A 77 -1.01 -35.04 -4.99
CA PRO A 77 -0.79 -34.93 -6.44
C PRO A 77 -0.75 -33.46 -6.87
N LEU A 78 0.44 -32.90 -7.08
CA LEU A 78 0.64 -31.49 -7.40
C LEU A 78 0.99 -31.27 -8.88
N LYS A 79 0.54 -30.12 -9.41
CA LYS A 79 0.97 -29.57 -10.71
C LYS A 79 2.11 -28.60 -10.46
N ASN A 80 3.17 -28.70 -11.24
CA ASN A 80 4.31 -27.78 -11.23
C ASN A 80 4.65 -27.39 -12.67
N ASN A 81 5.21 -26.20 -12.85
CA ASN A 81 5.66 -25.63 -14.12
C ASN A 81 6.53 -26.58 -14.96
N ILE A 82 7.37 -27.38 -14.28
CA ILE A 82 8.31 -28.31 -14.92
C ILE A 82 7.65 -29.66 -15.21
N ARG A 83 7.13 -30.31 -14.17
CA ARG A 83 6.51 -31.64 -14.25
C ARG A 83 5.48 -31.85 -13.14
N ASN A 84 4.41 -32.57 -13.42
CA ASN A 84 3.46 -32.98 -12.39
C ASN A 84 4.06 -34.12 -11.57
N VAL A 85 3.90 -34.07 -10.25
CA VAL A 85 4.42 -35.08 -9.30
C VAL A 85 3.38 -35.40 -8.23
N THR A 86 3.45 -36.61 -7.70
CA THR A 86 2.65 -37.06 -6.56
C THR A 86 3.59 -37.39 -5.41
N ILE A 87 3.36 -36.77 -4.25
CA ILE A 87 4.09 -37.05 -3.02
C ILE A 87 3.14 -37.76 -2.06
N GLY A 88 3.57 -38.83 -1.41
CA GLY A 88 2.73 -39.47 -0.40
C GLY A 88 3.37 -40.60 0.36
N LEU A 89 2.65 -41.12 1.35
CA LEU A 89 3.07 -42.27 2.15
C LEU A 89 2.69 -43.58 1.43
N ASP A 90 3.68 -44.45 1.23
CA ASP A 90 3.49 -45.78 0.65
C ASP A 90 4.39 -46.78 1.40
N ALA A 91 3.78 -47.85 1.94
CA ALA A 91 4.47 -48.93 2.67
C ALA A 91 5.51 -48.45 3.72
N GLY A 92 5.15 -47.44 4.53
CA GLY A 92 6.02 -46.91 5.59
C GLY A 92 7.18 -46.03 5.08
N SER A 93 7.15 -45.59 3.83
CA SER A 93 8.11 -44.65 3.24
C SER A 93 7.38 -43.48 2.58
N ILE A 94 7.91 -42.26 2.72
CA ILE A 94 7.40 -41.13 1.94
C ILE A 94 8.10 -41.16 0.58
N LYS A 95 7.31 -41.24 -0.49
CA LYS A 95 7.78 -41.34 -1.88
C LYS A 95 7.36 -40.14 -2.73
N ILE A 96 8.08 -39.91 -3.82
CA ILE A 96 7.72 -38.97 -4.89
C ILE A 96 7.67 -39.70 -6.23
N ALA A 97 6.58 -39.56 -6.97
CA ALA A 97 6.39 -40.18 -8.28
C ALA A 97 6.04 -39.14 -9.34
N PRO A 98 6.68 -39.13 -10.52
CA PRO A 98 6.26 -38.27 -11.64
C PRO A 98 4.92 -38.74 -12.22
N ALA A 99 4.23 -37.85 -12.93
CA ALA A 99 2.96 -38.18 -13.58
C ALA A 99 3.07 -39.43 -14.49
N GLY A 100 2.08 -40.32 -14.37
CA GLY A 100 2.04 -41.60 -15.09
C GLY A 100 2.73 -42.76 -14.37
N VAL A 101 3.45 -42.51 -13.27
CA VAL A 101 4.07 -43.55 -12.43
C VAL A 101 3.27 -43.73 -11.13
N ALA A 102 3.01 -44.98 -10.75
CA ALA A 102 2.34 -45.29 -9.48
C ALA A 102 3.23 -44.90 -8.29
N LEU A 103 2.63 -44.38 -7.21
CA LEU A 103 3.37 -43.95 -6.01
C LEU A 103 4.24 -45.07 -5.41
N SER A 104 3.79 -46.33 -5.52
CA SER A 104 4.53 -47.51 -5.07
C SER A 104 5.88 -47.71 -5.77
N SER A 105 5.98 -47.27 -7.03
CA SER A 105 7.20 -47.30 -7.85
C SER A 105 7.96 -45.97 -7.86
N GLY A 106 7.58 -45.02 -7.00
CA GLY A 106 8.23 -43.72 -6.87
C GLY A 106 9.54 -43.76 -6.09
N ASP A 107 10.31 -42.66 -6.18
CA ASP A 107 11.57 -42.48 -5.48
C ASP A 107 11.34 -42.26 -3.98
N ILE A 108 12.13 -42.92 -3.13
CA ILE A 108 12.04 -42.79 -1.67
C ILE A 108 12.67 -41.47 -1.22
N LEU A 109 11.90 -40.61 -0.56
CA LEU A 109 12.39 -39.40 0.09
C LEU A 109 12.87 -39.68 1.52
N VAL A 110 12.11 -40.47 2.28
CA VAL A 110 12.48 -40.94 3.63
C VAL A 110 11.82 -42.29 3.92
N ASP A 111 12.61 -43.16 4.54
CA ASP A 111 12.24 -44.52 4.96
C ASP A 111 11.85 -44.58 6.45
N ASN A 112 11.20 -45.68 6.85
CA ASN A 112 10.80 -45.96 8.24
C ASN A 112 9.93 -44.85 8.88
N VAL A 113 8.90 -44.40 8.16
CA VAL A 113 7.97 -43.37 8.63
C VAL A 113 6.84 -44.00 9.44
N ASN A 114 6.67 -43.54 10.69
CA ASN A 114 5.59 -43.99 11.57
C ASN A 114 4.24 -43.34 11.20
N ALA A 115 4.26 -42.04 10.92
CA ALA A 115 3.07 -41.28 10.54
C ALA A 115 3.43 -40.13 9.59
N PHE A 116 2.56 -39.86 8.62
CA PHE A 116 2.65 -38.73 7.71
C PHE A 116 1.26 -38.12 7.53
N THR A 117 1.14 -36.80 7.69
CA THR A 117 -0.14 -36.08 7.60
C THR A 117 0.02 -34.75 6.90
N LEU A 118 -0.91 -34.47 5.99
CA LEU A 118 -1.05 -33.22 5.23
C LEU A 118 -2.36 -32.54 5.60
N THR A 119 -2.31 -31.24 5.90
CA THR A 119 -3.49 -30.42 6.19
C THR A 119 -3.54 -29.21 5.28
N TYR A 120 -4.68 -28.97 4.63
CA TYR A 120 -4.86 -27.92 3.62
C TYR A 120 -5.68 -26.76 4.20
N TYR A 121 -5.20 -25.54 4.07
CA TYR A 121 -5.88 -24.35 4.59
C TYR A 121 -6.53 -23.50 3.49
N SER A 122 -7.79 -23.14 3.71
CA SER A 122 -8.56 -22.19 2.88
C SER A 122 -9.35 -21.21 3.75
N LYS A 123 -9.99 -20.21 3.11
CA LYS A 123 -11.00 -19.35 3.75
C LYS A 123 -12.41 -19.79 3.41
N ASP A 124 -13.34 -19.68 4.36
CA ASP A 124 -14.77 -19.79 4.09
C ASP A 124 -15.36 -18.46 3.55
N ASN A 125 -16.64 -18.46 3.19
CA ASN A 125 -17.34 -17.27 2.69
C ASN A 125 -17.43 -16.12 3.71
N ALA A 126 -17.20 -16.40 5.01
CA ALA A 126 -17.13 -15.42 6.09
C ALA A 126 -15.69 -14.95 6.37
N GLY A 127 -14.70 -15.44 5.61
CA GLY A 127 -13.29 -15.08 5.72
C GLY A 127 -12.51 -15.84 6.81
N ASN A 128 -13.10 -16.84 7.48
CA ASN A 128 -12.46 -17.64 8.52
C ASN A 128 -11.58 -18.75 7.95
N TRP A 129 -10.54 -19.12 8.70
CA TRP A 129 -9.63 -20.22 8.36
C TRP A 129 -10.29 -21.59 8.54
N VAL A 130 -10.26 -22.39 7.49
CA VAL A 130 -10.72 -23.78 7.50
C VAL A 130 -9.55 -24.72 7.24
N ALA A 131 -9.36 -25.69 8.13
CA ALA A 131 -8.40 -26.78 7.96
C ALA A 131 -9.11 -27.99 7.35
N ASN A 132 -8.61 -28.47 6.21
CA ASN A 132 -9.16 -29.59 5.47
C ASN A 132 -8.16 -30.74 5.42
N THR A 133 -8.66 -31.98 5.47
CA THR A 133 -7.85 -33.21 5.31
C THR A 133 -7.76 -33.67 3.85
N SER A 134 -8.41 -32.96 2.93
CA SER A 134 -8.41 -33.26 1.50
C SER A 134 -8.60 -31.99 0.68
N TRP A 135 -8.18 -32.03 -0.58
CA TRP A 135 -8.42 -30.96 -1.55
C TRP A 135 -8.98 -31.53 -2.86
N SER A 136 -10.13 -31.03 -3.30
CA SER A 136 -10.78 -31.48 -4.54
C SER A 136 -10.25 -30.70 -5.75
N THR A 137 -10.11 -31.36 -6.90
CA THR A 137 -9.79 -30.68 -8.17
C THR A 137 -10.90 -29.75 -8.65
N ALA A 138 -12.12 -29.88 -8.11
CA ALA A 138 -13.24 -28.97 -8.39
C ALA A 138 -13.16 -27.65 -7.59
N SER A 139 -12.36 -27.62 -6.51
CA SER A 139 -12.15 -26.43 -5.69
C SER A 139 -11.13 -25.51 -6.35
N ASP A 140 -11.41 -24.21 -6.38
CA ASP A 140 -10.50 -23.21 -6.93
C ASP A 140 -9.19 -23.19 -6.13
N ILE A 141 -8.08 -23.53 -6.80
CA ILE A 141 -6.75 -23.61 -6.19
C ILE A 141 -6.29 -22.28 -5.58
N ARG A 142 -6.82 -21.14 -6.04
CA ARG A 142 -6.50 -19.81 -5.48
C ARG A 142 -6.91 -19.69 -4.01
N ASN A 143 -7.87 -20.52 -3.56
CA ASN A 143 -8.30 -20.58 -2.17
C ASN A 143 -7.33 -21.37 -1.27
N LEU A 144 -6.35 -22.08 -1.84
CA LEU A 144 -5.34 -22.81 -1.08
C LEU A 144 -4.23 -21.84 -0.62
N ILE A 145 -4.10 -21.65 0.68
CA ILE A 145 -3.21 -20.61 1.23
C ILE A 145 -1.98 -21.24 1.93
N ALA A 146 -2.16 -22.41 2.53
CA ALA A 146 -1.07 -23.14 3.17
C ALA A 146 -1.34 -24.65 3.20
N ILE A 147 -0.25 -25.42 3.24
CA ILE A 147 -0.23 -26.86 3.48
C ILE A 147 0.68 -27.12 4.68
N ASP A 148 0.15 -27.72 5.73
CA ASP A 148 0.94 -28.22 6.86
C ASP A 148 1.36 -29.66 6.60
N ILE A 149 2.65 -29.93 6.78
CA ILE A 149 3.25 -31.26 6.74
C ILE A 149 3.62 -31.66 8.16
N SER A 150 3.24 -32.86 8.56
CA SER A 150 3.69 -33.49 9.80
C SER A 150 4.18 -34.91 9.51
N MET A 151 5.40 -35.23 9.92
CA MET A 151 5.96 -36.58 9.80
C MET A 151 6.61 -37.05 11.10
N GLN A 152 6.51 -38.34 11.41
CA GLN A 152 7.09 -38.96 12.60
C GLN A 152 8.06 -40.06 12.22
N LEU A 153 9.30 -39.97 12.74
CA LEU A 153 10.34 -40.98 12.58
C LEU A 153 10.64 -41.68 13.91
N PRO A 154 10.83 -43.01 13.95
CA PRO A 154 11.19 -43.74 15.15
C PRO A 154 12.63 -43.44 15.59
N ARG A 155 12.83 -43.31 16.91
CA ARG A 155 14.14 -43.05 17.53
C ARG A 155 14.78 -44.35 18.05
N SER A 156 16.10 -44.50 17.92
CA SER A 156 16.83 -45.74 18.33
C SER A 156 16.78 -46.06 19.83
N GLY A 157 16.45 -45.09 20.69
CA GLY A 157 16.27 -45.28 22.15
C GLY A 157 14.81 -45.35 22.61
N GLY A 158 13.84 -45.51 21.70
CA GLY A 158 12.41 -45.44 21.97
C GLY A 158 11.82 -44.04 21.80
N GLY A 159 10.55 -43.99 21.40
CA GLY A 159 9.82 -42.76 21.06
C GLY A 159 9.96 -42.34 19.60
N TYR A 160 9.36 -41.18 19.26
CA TYR A 160 9.30 -40.64 17.90
C TYR A 160 9.83 -39.20 17.84
N LEU A 161 10.48 -38.86 16.74
CA LEU A 161 10.83 -37.49 16.37
C LEU A 161 9.79 -36.97 15.38
N THR A 162 9.06 -35.93 15.78
CA THR A 162 8.05 -35.28 14.94
C THR A 162 8.66 -34.06 14.24
N PHE A 163 8.57 -34.03 12.92
CA PHE A 163 8.98 -32.91 12.09
C PHE A 163 7.73 -32.28 11.48
N GLN A 164 7.59 -30.96 11.65
CA GLN A 164 6.45 -30.22 11.15
C GLN A 164 6.91 -28.99 10.38
N ASN A 165 6.21 -28.68 9.29
CA ASN A 165 6.46 -27.48 8.51
C ASN A 165 5.16 -26.97 7.88
N ARG A 166 4.99 -25.65 7.85
CA ARG A 166 3.91 -24.98 7.11
C ARG A 166 4.46 -24.38 5.83
N ILE A 167 3.91 -24.76 4.70
CA ILE A 167 4.35 -24.28 3.39
C ILE A 167 3.20 -23.58 2.69
N SER A 168 3.44 -22.35 2.26
CA SER A 168 2.50 -21.61 1.40
C SER A 168 2.94 -21.72 -0.07
N PRO A 169 2.06 -22.22 -0.96
CA PRO A 169 2.27 -22.17 -2.40
C PRO A 169 2.55 -20.74 -2.89
N ARG A 170 3.43 -20.60 -3.88
CA ARG A 170 3.76 -19.29 -4.50
C ARG A 170 3.15 -19.09 -5.88
N ASN A 171 2.90 -20.18 -6.61
CA ASN A 171 2.50 -20.12 -8.02
C ASN A 171 1.02 -20.42 -8.27
N ASN A 172 0.21 -20.63 -7.23
CA ASN A 172 -1.21 -20.95 -7.37
C ASN A 172 -2.12 -19.71 -7.48
N LYS A 173 -1.55 -18.53 -7.75
CA LYS A 173 -2.25 -17.25 -7.88
C LYS A 173 -3.11 -16.89 -6.65
N ASN A 174 -2.76 -17.39 -5.47
CA ASN A 174 -3.40 -16.94 -4.23
C ASN A 174 -3.05 -15.46 -3.99
N GLN A 175 -3.94 -14.70 -3.35
CA GLN A 175 -3.75 -13.27 -3.10
C GLN A 175 -2.77 -12.98 -1.95
N GLY A 176 -1.92 -13.94 -1.56
CA GLY A 176 -0.94 -13.75 -0.48
C GLY A 176 -1.56 -13.29 0.85
N GLY A 177 -2.71 -13.85 1.21
CA GLY A 177 -3.50 -13.43 2.37
C GLY A 177 -2.80 -13.60 3.72
N THR A 178 -3.44 -13.03 4.75
CA THR A 178 -3.13 -13.22 6.18
C THR A 178 -2.71 -14.67 6.46
N VAL A 179 -1.71 -14.90 7.31
CA VAL A 179 -1.36 -16.28 7.71
C VAL A 179 -2.53 -16.89 8.49
N PRO A 180 -2.74 -18.23 8.44
CA PRO A 180 -3.73 -18.87 9.29
C PRO A 180 -3.52 -18.45 10.75
N THR A 181 -4.60 -18.09 11.45
CA THR A 181 -4.54 -17.72 12.88
C THR A 181 -4.09 -18.87 13.76
N THR A 182 -4.17 -20.10 13.26
CA THR A 182 -3.55 -21.26 13.88
C THR A 182 -2.03 -21.07 13.79
N PRO A 183 -1.29 -21.01 14.92
CA PRO A 183 0.17 -20.91 14.86
C PRO A 183 0.74 -22.06 14.03
N PRO A 184 1.84 -21.84 13.28
CA PRO A 184 2.51 -22.91 12.56
C PRO A 184 2.74 -24.10 13.50
N PRO A 185 2.58 -25.34 13.01
CA PRO A 185 2.76 -26.52 13.82
C PRO A 185 4.18 -26.48 14.40
N THR A 186 4.25 -26.23 15.71
CA THR A 186 5.50 -26.04 16.41
C THR A 186 5.98 -27.44 16.76
N ALA A 187 7.18 -27.81 16.32
CA ALA A 187 7.82 -29.04 16.79
C ALA A 187 7.66 -29.08 18.32
N PRO A 188 7.21 -30.21 18.90
CA PRO A 188 6.78 -30.27 20.29
C PRO A 188 7.80 -29.53 21.16
N ASN A 189 7.35 -28.42 21.74
CA ASN A 189 8.15 -27.63 22.65
C ASN A 189 8.31 -28.49 23.89
N TYR A 190 9.31 -29.36 23.88
CA TYR A 190 9.85 -29.91 25.11
C TYR A 190 10.42 -28.69 25.83
N GLY A 191 9.59 -28.03 26.64
CA GLY A 191 9.78 -26.73 27.30
C GLY A 191 10.92 -26.71 28.33
N TYR A 192 11.97 -27.46 28.06
CA TYR A 192 13.09 -27.79 28.92
C TYR A 192 14.36 -27.88 28.04
N GLY A 193 14.87 -26.75 27.55
CA GLY A 193 16.13 -26.65 26.80
C GLY A 193 17.28 -26.01 27.59
N CYS A 194 18.53 -26.33 27.27
CA CYS A 194 19.70 -25.68 27.87
C CYS A 194 20.11 -24.43 27.07
N PHE A 195 19.37 -23.32 27.18
CA PHE A 195 19.60 -22.04 26.46
C PHE A 195 21.06 -21.54 26.39
N VAL A 196 21.76 -21.47 27.52
CA VAL A 196 23.13 -20.95 27.60
C VAL A 196 24.10 -21.88 26.87
N ALA A 197 23.93 -23.19 27.04
CA ALA A 197 24.73 -24.18 26.32
C ALA A 197 24.43 -24.16 24.81
N THR A 198 23.15 -24.05 24.43
CA THR A 198 22.75 -23.88 23.02
C THR A 198 23.35 -22.62 22.40
N ALA A 199 23.36 -21.49 23.13
CA ALA A 199 23.97 -20.25 22.65
C ALA A 199 25.49 -20.34 22.52
N ALA A 200 26.16 -21.06 23.42
CA ALA A 200 27.61 -21.27 23.36
C ALA A 200 28.04 -22.27 22.28
N TYR A 201 27.31 -23.37 22.12
CA TYR A 201 27.65 -24.47 21.21
C TYR A 201 27.03 -24.32 19.80
N GLY A 202 26.03 -23.45 19.65
CA GLY A 202 25.45 -23.03 18.37
C GLY A 202 24.18 -23.79 17.97
N ALA A 203 23.90 -24.95 18.57
CA ALA A 203 22.74 -25.77 18.23
C ALA A 203 22.20 -26.53 19.46
N ALA A 204 20.88 -26.75 19.53
CA ALA A 204 20.23 -27.38 20.67
C ALA A 204 20.41 -28.91 20.72
N ASP A 205 20.79 -29.49 19.59
CA ASP A 205 21.14 -30.89 19.37
C ASP A 205 22.65 -31.17 19.51
N HIS A 206 23.45 -30.16 19.87
CA HIS A 206 24.88 -30.34 20.06
C HIS A 206 25.16 -31.37 21.19
N PRO A 207 26.13 -32.30 21.05
CA PRO A 207 26.35 -33.40 22.00
C PRO A 207 26.52 -32.95 23.46
N MET A 208 27.25 -31.84 23.68
CA MET A 208 27.43 -31.26 25.03
C MET A 208 26.13 -30.70 25.62
N VAL A 209 25.23 -30.21 24.77
CA VAL A 209 23.92 -29.70 25.19
C VAL A 209 23.02 -30.87 25.57
N LEU A 210 23.03 -31.95 24.79
CA LEU A 210 22.30 -33.19 25.09
C LEU A 210 22.78 -33.84 26.39
N LEU A 211 24.10 -33.89 26.62
CA LEU A 211 24.69 -34.40 27.85
C LEU A 211 24.23 -33.63 29.10
N LEU A 212 24.30 -32.29 29.06
CA LEU A 212 23.84 -31.44 30.16
C LEU A 212 22.33 -31.55 30.38
N ARG A 213 21.57 -31.75 29.28
CA ARG A 213 20.13 -31.97 29.33
C ARG A 213 19.79 -33.29 30.01
N ASP A 214 20.47 -34.37 29.67
CA ASP A 214 20.27 -35.68 30.30
C ASP A 214 20.65 -35.67 31.80
N PHE A 215 21.73 -34.96 32.18
CA PHE A 215 22.06 -34.75 33.59
C PHE A 215 20.95 -34.00 34.34
N ARG A 216 20.43 -32.94 33.73
CA ARG A 216 19.31 -32.17 34.29
C ARG A 216 18.10 -33.08 34.52
N ASP A 217 17.72 -33.82 33.49
CA ASP A 217 16.46 -34.58 33.48
C ASP A 217 16.53 -35.82 34.38
N ARG A 218 17.66 -36.54 34.38
CA ARG A 218 17.81 -37.79 35.16
C ARG A 218 18.24 -37.58 36.61
N TYR A 219 19.00 -36.52 36.90
CA TYR A 219 19.62 -36.34 38.22
C TYR A 219 19.20 -35.03 38.89
N LEU A 220 19.27 -33.89 38.18
CA LEU A 220 19.01 -32.59 38.81
C LEU A 220 17.53 -32.41 39.19
N LEU A 221 16.58 -32.80 38.35
CA LEU A 221 15.15 -32.56 38.59
C LEU A 221 14.52 -33.52 39.62
N THR A 222 15.25 -34.55 40.05
CA THR A 222 14.74 -35.57 40.98
C THR A 222 14.51 -35.01 42.39
N TRP A 223 15.26 -33.99 42.81
CA TRP A 223 15.21 -33.43 44.16
C TRP A 223 14.83 -31.93 44.17
N SER A 224 14.37 -31.44 45.34
CA SER A 224 13.73 -30.11 45.48
C SER A 224 14.64 -28.94 45.15
N GLY A 225 15.89 -28.93 45.61
CA GLY A 225 16.84 -27.84 45.30
C GLY A 225 17.31 -27.85 43.85
N GLY A 226 17.38 -29.01 43.19
CA GLY A 226 17.66 -29.08 41.76
C GLY A 226 16.50 -28.55 40.89
N ARG A 227 15.25 -28.76 41.32
CA ARG A 227 14.07 -28.09 40.73
C ARG A 227 14.09 -26.58 40.94
N TRP A 228 14.54 -26.10 42.10
CA TRP A 228 14.73 -24.66 42.35
C TRP A 228 15.82 -24.06 41.46
N LEU A 229 16.98 -24.71 41.32
CA LEU A 229 18.07 -24.26 40.45
C LEU A 229 17.61 -24.22 38.98
N ALA A 230 16.90 -25.25 38.53
CA ALA A 230 16.32 -25.29 37.20
C ALA A 230 15.34 -24.13 36.99
N LYS A 231 14.46 -23.83 37.96
CA LYS A 231 13.54 -22.69 37.90
C LYS A 231 14.29 -21.36 37.72
N GLN A 232 15.34 -21.11 38.50
CA GLN A 232 16.17 -19.90 38.36
C GLN A 232 16.85 -19.83 36.98
N TYR A 233 17.34 -20.96 36.49
CA TYR A 233 17.93 -21.06 35.16
C TYR A 233 16.92 -20.76 34.05
N TYR A 234 15.67 -21.21 34.16
CA TYR A 234 14.63 -20.88 33.17
C TYR A 234 14.20 -19.41 33.24
N THR A 235 14.22 -18.79 34.43
CA THR A 235 13.89 -17.37 34.60
C THR A 235 14.96 -16.44 34.02
N HIS A 236 16.25 -16.76 34.17
CA HIS A 236 17.34 -15.86 33.79
C HIS A 236 18.17 -16.32 32.59
N GLY A 237 18.08 -17.60 32.22
CA GLY A 237 18.83 -18.22 31.13
C GLY A 237 18.61 -17.62 29.74
N PRO A 238 17.39 -17.20 29.35
CA PRO A 238 17.17 -16.55 28.05
C PRO A 238 17.97 -15.26 27.86
N ALA A 239 17.96 -14.36 28.86
CA ALA A 239 18.72 -13.11 28.80
C ALA A 239 20.24 -13.35 28.73
N ALA A 240 20.75 -14.33 29.47
CA ALA A 240 22.15 -14.73 29.39
C ALA A 240 22.52 -15.32 28.02
N ALA A 241 21.63 -16.12 27.42
CA ALA A 241 21.84 -16.71 26.10
C ALA A 241 21.92 -15.65 24.99
N ASP A 242 21.11 -14.59 25.05
CA ASP A 242 21.15 -13.49 24.09
C ASP A 242 22.45 -12.67 24.18
N MET A 243 23.04 -12.55 25.37
CA MET A 243 24.35 -11.90 25.54
C MET A 243 25.51 -12.70 24.94
N ILE A 244 25.35 -14.01 24.74
CA ILE A 244 26.37 -14.92 24.23
C ILE A 244 26.23 -15.13 22.71
N ARG A 245 24.98 -15.18 22.20
CA ARG A 245 24.68 -15.48 20.81
C ARG A 245 25.38 -14.49 19.88
N ASN A 246 25.94 -15.00 18.78
CA ASN A 246 26.70 -14.27 17.77
C ASN A 246 27.99 -13.54 18.26
N ARG A 247 28.52 -13.87 19.46
CA ARG A 247 29.78 -13.30 19.98
C ARG A 247 30.85 -14.38 20.18
N PRO A 248 31.87 -14.50 19.30
CA PRO A 248 32.85 -15.60 19.33
C PRO A 248 33.61 -15.74 20.65
N VAL A 249 34.03 -14.61 21.23
CA VAL A 249 34.79 -14.59 22.50
C VAL A 249 33.91 -15.03 23.68
N ALA A 250 32.65 -14.59 23.72
CA ALA A 250 31.71 -14.99 24.77
C ALA A 250 31.34 -16.47 24.68
N MET A 251 31.11 -16.99 23.46
CA MET A 251 30.89 -18.42 23.23
C MET A 251 32.09 -19.25 23.70
N TRP A 252 33.31 -18.83 23.36
CA TRP A 252 34.53 -19.53 23.77
C TRP A 252 34.72 -19.53 25.29
N ALA A 253 34.51 -18.38 25.95
CA ALA A 253 34.58 -18.27 27.41
C ALA A 253 33.57 -19.19 28.10
N VAL A 254 32.33 -19.24 27.61
CA VAL A 254 31.28 -20.10 28.16
C VAL A 254 31.56 -21.58 27.89
N ARG A 255 32.14 -21.94 26.74
CA ARG A 255 32.60 -23.33 26.47
C ARG A 255 33.67 -23.75 27.48
N CYS A 256 34.64 -22.88 27.78
CA CYS A 256 35.68 -23.16 28.78
C CYS A 256 35.09 -23.34 30.19
N LEU A 257 34.10 -22.53 30.56
CA LEU A 257 33.38 -22.65 31.83
C LEU A 257 32.54 -23.92 31.93
N LEU A 258 31.88 -24.32 30.84
CA LEU A 258 31.01 -25.49 30.81
C LEU A 258 31.78 -26.80 30.64
N ALA A 259 32.99 -26.79 30.09
CA ALA A 259 33.80 -27.99 29.87
C ALA A 259 34.04 -28.84 31.14
N PRO A 260 34.50 -28.30 32.28
CA PRO A 260 34.69 -29.10 33.49
C PRO A 260 33.36 -29.63 34.05
N LEU A 261 32.28 -28.85 33.94
CA LEU A 261 30.95 -29.29 34.34
C LEU A 261 30.46 -30.43 33.44
N ALA A 262 30.63 -30.32 32.13
CA ALA A 262 30.28 -31.36 31.17
C ALA A 262 31.09 -32.65 31.40
N ALA A 263 32.38 -32.54 31.73
CA ALA A 263 33.20 -33.70 32.08
C ALA A 263 32.70 -34.39 33.38
N LEU A 264 32.32 -33.60 34.39
CA LEU A 264 31.77 -34.11 35.64
C LEU A 264 30.39 -34.75 35.45
N THR A 265 29.50 -34.12 34.66
CA THR A 265 28.19 -34.69 34.34
C THR A 265 28.32 -35.94 33.49
N PHE A 266 29.28 -35.99 32.57
CA PHE A 266 29.64 -37.20 31.84
C PHE A 266 30.01 -38.34 32.81
N CYS A 267 30.87 -38.07 33.79
CA CYS A 267 31.22 -39.06 34.81
C CYS A 267 30.01 -39.47 35.66
N LEU A 268 29.14 -38.54 36.08
CA LEU A 268 27.97 -38.86 36.88
C LEU A 268 26.91 -39.68 36.12
N VAL A 269 26.68 -39.35 34.85
CA VAL A 269 25.63 -39.98 34.03
C VAL A 269 26.10 -41.31 33.48
N TYR A 270 27.37 -41.40 33.05
CA TYR A 270 27.88 -42.52 32.26
C TYR A 270 29.08 -43.27 32.88
N ALA A 271 29.64 -42.80 34.00
CA ALA A 271 30.76 -43.47 34.69
C ALA A 271 30.79 -43.22 36.21
N PRO A 272 29.72 -43.53 36.98
CA PRO A 272 29.58 -43.12 38.38
C PRO A 272 30.70 -43.67 39.29
N LEU A 273 31.29 -44.81 38.92
CA LEU A 273 32.43 -45.41 39.64
C LEU A 273 33.76 -44.67 39.43
N ALA A 274 33.86 -43.74 38.46
CA ALA A 274 35.06 -42.92 38.24
C ALA A 274 35.27 -41.87 39.33
N ILE A 275 34.20 -41.45 40.01
CA ILE A 275 34.22 -40.41 41.06
C ILE A 275 35.02 -40.87 42.30
N PRO A 276 34.75 -42.04 42.92
CA PRO A 276 35.57 -42.51 44.04
C PRO A 276 37.04 -42.74 43.63
N PHE A 277 37.30 -43.17 42.39
CA PHE A 277 38.65 -43.38 41.89
C PHE A 277 39.44 -42.07 41.75
N LEU A 278 38.83 -41.02 41.17
CA LEU A 278 39.43 -39.68 41.10
C LEU A 278 39.65 -39.08 42.49
N MET A 279 38.73 -39.31 43.44
CA MET A 279 38.93 -38.91 44.83
C MET A 279 40.12 -39.63 45.47
N VAL A 280 40.26 -40.95 45.28
CA VAL A 280 41.38 -41.72 45.82
C VAL A 280 42.71 -41.26 45.22
N ILE A 281 42.78 -41.04 43.91
CA ILE A 281 43.98 -40.51 43.25
C ILE A 281 44.33 -39.09 43.75
N SER A 282 43.32 -38.23 43.88
CA SER A 282 43.48 -36.88 44.44
C SER A 282 44.02 -36.92 45.87
N LEU A 283 43.51 -37.84 46.71
CA LEU A 283 43.97 -38.02 48.09
C LEU A 283 45.40 -38.55 48.16
N ILE A 284 45.78 -39.47 47.27
CA ILE A 284 47.15 -39.98 47.14
C ILE A 284 48.11 -38.88 46.66
N LEU A 285 47.74 -38.08 45.66
CA LEU A 285 48.54 -36.96 45.16
C LEU A 285 48.69 -35.83 46.19
N THR A 286 47.62 -35.51 46.91
CA THR A 286 47.63 -34.48 47.96
C THR A 286 48.46 -34.95 49.16
N GLY A 287 48.37 -36.22 49.53
CA GLY A 287 49.24 -36.83 50.55
C GLY A 287 50.72 -36.83 50.15
N ALA A 288 51.02 -37.13 48.88
CA ALA A 288 52.38 -37.06 48.35
C ALA A 288 52.94 -35.63 48.37
N LEU A 289 52.14 -34.63 47.98
CA LEU A 289 52.51 -33.20 48.01
C LEU A 289 52.67 -32.66 49.44
N PHE A 290 51.85 -33.10 50.40
CA PHE A 290 51.97 -32.67 51.80
C PHE A 290 53.19 -33.32 52.50
N SER A 291 53.60 -34.52 52.08
CA SER A 291 54.81 -35.19 52.58
C SER A 291 56.12 -34.56 52.10
N ALA A 292 56.09 -33.82 50.98
CA ALA A 292 57.23 -33.07 50.46
C ALA A 292 57.45 -31.72 51.17
N GLY A 293 56.46 -31.21 51.94
CA GLY A 293 56.44 -29.87 52.52
C GLY A 293 56.80 -29.74 54.00
N ARG A 294 57.09 -30.82 54.75
CA ARG A 294 57.49 -30.72 56.17
C ARG A 294 58.70 -31.59 56.52
N ARG A 295 59.89 -30.97 56.52
CA ARG A 295 61.00 -31.36 57.40
C ARG A 295 60.67 -30.88 58.83
N GLY A 296 60.47 -31.81 59.77
CA GLY A 296 60.38 -31.47 61.20
C GLY A 296 59.48 -32.38 62.05
N GLN A 297 59.98 -33.58 62.34
CA GLN A 297 59.64 -34.47 63.48
C GLN A 297 58.16 -34.66 63.88
N ILE A 298 57.53 -35.71 63.32
CA ILE A 298 56.52 -36.50 64.04
C ILE A 298 56.91 -37.98 63.89
N LYS A 299 57.27 -38.62 65.02
CA LYS A 299 57.55 -40.06 65.09
C LYS A 299 56.23 -40.83 65.18
N LEU A 300 55.68 -41.26 64.05
CA LEU A 300 54.62 -42.28 63.99
C LEU A 300 55.24 -43.59 63.47
N PRO A 301 55.14 -44.72 64.20
CA PRO A 301 55.95 -45.92 63.93
C PRO A 301 55.45 -46.82 62.79
N ILE A 302 54.48 -46.40 61.95
CA ILE A 302 53.81 -47.29 60.98
C ILE A 302 54.28 -47.08 59.52
N LEU A 303 54.99 -46.00 59.18
CA LEU A 303 55.33 -45.67 57.78
C LEU A 303 56.85 -45.67 57.53
N ARG A 304 57.49 -46.85 57.64
CA ARG A 304 58.91 -47.05 57.29
C ARG A 304 59.14 -47.85 55.99
N PHE A 305 58.13 -47.99 55.13
CA PHE A 305 58.18 -48.84 53.92
C PHE A 305 58.00 -48.11 52.58
N MET A 306 58.28 -46.81 52.50
CA MET A 306 58.22 -46.09 51.21
C MET A 306 59.48 -45.29 50.97
N ASN A 307 60.55 -46.00 50.63
CA ASN A 307 61.72 -45.41 49.99
C ASN A 307 62.41 -46.47 49.12
N GLN A 308 61.90 -46.70 47.90
CA GLN A 308 62.72 -46.86 46.69
C GLN A 308 61.85 -46.80 45.41
N ARG A 309 62.49 -46.30 44.35
CA ARG A 309 61.93 -45.72 43.12
C ARG A 309 61.63 -46.82 42.09
N GLY A 310 60.38 -46.97 41.64
CA GLY A 310 60.06 -47.90 40.53
C GLY A 310 58.59 -47.98 40.12
N SER A 311 57.62 -47.80 41.04
CA SER A 311 56.19 -48.01 40.75
C SER A 311 55.42 -46.74 40.33
N VAL A 312 55.92 -45.54 40.67
CA VAL A 312 55.24 -44.27 40.33
C VAL A 312 55.23 -44.01 38.81
N LEU A 313 56.29 -44.41 38.09
CA LEU A 313 56.43 -44.14 36.66
C LEU A 313 55.39 -44.90 35.82
N ILE A 314 55.10 -46.16 36.17
CA ILE A 314 54.16 -47.01 35.43
C ILE A 314 52.72 -46.51 35.60
N GLY A 315 52.34 -46.10 36.82
CA GLY A 315 51.03 -45.50 37.08
C GLY A 315 50.84 -44.18 36.31
N LEU A 316 51.88 -43.34 36.27
CA LEU A 316 51.84 -42.05 35.59
C LEU A 316 51.77 -42.20 34.07
N ILE A 317 52.57 -43.12 33.49
CA ILE A 317 52.51 -43.45 32.05
C ILE A 317 51.14 -44.03 31.69
N GLY A 318 50.58 -44.93 32.50
CA GLY A 318 49.24 -45.47 32.29
C GLY A 318 48.17 -44.38 32.24
N THR A 319 48.19 -43.44 33.17
CA THR A 319 47.25 -42.30 33.18
C THR A 319 47.46 -41.33 32.00
N MET A 320 48.71 -41.05 31.61
CA MET A 320 49.01 -40.19 30.47
C MET A 320 48.58 -40.80 29.15
N VAL A 321 48.78 -42.11 28.95
CA VAL A 321 48.35 -42.81 27.73
C VAL A 321 46.82 -42.85 27.65
N VAL A 322 46.12 -43.14 28.76
CA VAL A 322 44.64 -43.14 28.78
C VAL A 322 44.07 -41.75 28.48
N MET A 323 44.62 -40.69 29.09
CA MET A 323 44.19 -39.31 28.79
C MET A 323 44.55 -38.88 27.36
N GLY A 324 45.71 -39.29 26.84
CA GLY A 324 46.12 -39.01 25.47
C GLY A 324 45.20 -39.67 24.44
N VAL A 325 44.81 -40.93 24.66
CA VAL A 325 43.90 -41.67 23.78
C VAL A 325 42.48 -41.09 23.85
N LEU A 326 41.98 -40.71 25.03
CA LEU A 326 40.68 -40.06 25.18
C LEU A 326 40.65 -38.66 24.52
N GLY A 327 41.72 -37.87 24.68
CA GLY A 327 41.86 -36.56 24.03
C GLY A 327 41.95 -36.66 22.50
N ALA A 328 42.69 -37.64 21.98
CA ALA A 328 42.81 -37.89 20.55
C ALA A 328 41.51 -38.41 19.93
N ALA A 329 40.73 -39.24 20.65
CA ALA A 329 39.44 -39.74 20.20
C ALA A 329 38.35 -38.65 20.16
N MET A 330 38.46 -37.62 21.00
CA MET A 330 37.52 -36.50 21.06
C MET A 330 37.66 -35.51 19.89
N LEU A 331 38.89 -35.28 19.39
CA LEU A 331 39.18 -34.25 18.37
C LEU A 331 38.46 -34.42 17.01
N PRO A 332 38.40 -35.62 16.40
CA PRO A 332 37.69 -35.84 15.12
C PRO A 332 36.17 -35.68 15.23
N ILE A 333 35.61 -35.88 16.43
CA ILE A 333 34.16 -35.85 16.69
C ILE A 333 33.62 -34.40 16.68
N PHE A 334 34.45 -33.42 17.03
CA PHE A 334 34.01 -32.01 17.10
C PHE A 334 34.18 -31.23 15.79
N SER A 335 35.03 -31.65 14.86
CA SER A 335 35.33 -30.86 13.66
C SER A 335 34.38 -31.12 12.47
N ALA A 336 33.88 -32.35 12.31
CA ALA A 336 33.08 -32.74 11.14
C ALA A 336 31.66 -32.14 11.11
N SER A 337 31.04 -31.86 12.27
CA SER A 337 29.67 -31.31 12.33
C SER A 337 29.56 -29.83 11.95
N TYR A 338 30.62 -29.02 12.08
CA TYR A 338 30.55 -27.57 11.84
C TYR A 338 30.58 -27.18 10.36
N MET A 339 31.16 -28.00 9.47
CA MET A 339 31.35 -27.59 8.06
C MET A 339 30.15 -27.89 7.15
N ASN A 340 29.39 -28.96 7.38
CA ASN A 340 28.23 -29.28 6.52
C ASN A 340 27.03 -28.34 6.73
N GLN A 341 26.86 -27.73 7.90
CA GLN A 341 25.76 -26.79 8.15
C GLN A 341 25.98 -25.42 7.47
N ALA A 342 27.24 -24.99 7.31
CA ALA A 342 27.56 -23.68 6.73
C ALA A 342 27.17 -23.58 5.24
N PHE A 343 27.38 -24.65 4.45
CA PHE A 343 27.04 -24.66 3.02
C PHE A 343 25.52 -24.68 2.78
N ALA A 344 24.76 -25.43 3.59
CA ALA A 344 23.29 -25.45 3.51
C ALA A 344 22.65 -24.12 3.93
N ASP A 345 23.26 -23.40 4.89
CA ASP A 345 22.80 -22.08 5.31
C ASP A 345 23.07 -20.99 4.25
N GLN A 346 24.24 -21.05 3.60
CA GLN A 346 24.58 -20.14 2.50
C GLN A 346 23.62 -20.27 1.31
N GLY A 347 23.22 -21.50 0.95
CA GLY A 347 22.25 -21.73 -0.14
C GLY A 347 20.83 -21.23 0.15
N ARG A 348 20.39 -21.22 1.42
CA ARG A 348 19.09 -20.63 1.81
C ARG A 348 19.14 -19.10 1.78
N LYS A 349 20.25 -18.51 2.24
CA LYS A 349 20.46 -17.06 2.20
C LYS A 349 20.46 -16.52 0.78
N THR A 350 21.17 -17.16 -0.16
CA THR A 350 21.18 -16.72 -1.57
C THR A 350 19.78 -16.76 -2.21
N TYR A 351 18.93 -17.72 -1.82
CA TYR A 351 17.52 -17.75 -2.25
C TYR A 351 16.71 -16.55 -1.74
N PHE A 352 16.75 -16.25 -0.44
CA PHE A 352 16.01 -15.10 0.11
C PHE A 352 16.55 -13.75 -0.39
N LEU A 353 17.86 -13.68 -0.69
CA LEU A 353 18.47 -12.53 -1.34
C LEU A 353 17.89 -12.32 -2.74
N ALA A 354 17.75 -13.38 -3.53
CA ALA A 354 17.09 -13.32 -4.85
C ALA A 354 15.60 -12.92 -4.73
N GLU A 355 14.85 -13.43 -3.75
CA GLU A 355 13.45 -13.01 -3.55
C GLU A 355 13.33 -11.52 -3.19
N SER A 356 14.30 -10.99 -2.46
CA SER A 356 14.34 -9.58 -2.07
C SER A 356 14.48 -8.66 -3.29
N GLY A 357 15.19 -9.11 -4.34
CA GLY A 357 15.34 -8.35 -5.57
C GLY A 357 14.03 -8.15 -6.33
N PHE A 358 13.18 -9.17 -6.41
CA PHE A 358 11.84 -9.01 -7.00
C PHE A 358 10.96 -8.06 -6.18
N ARG A 359 10.94 -8.19 -4.86
CA ARG A 359 10.15 -7.30 -3.99
C ARG A 359 10.57 -5.83 -4.15
N TYR A 360 11.88 -5.59 -4.25
CA TYR A 360 12.42 -4.26 -4.52
C TYR A 360 12.02 -3.75 -5.91
N ALA A 361 12.17 -4.57 -6.96
CA ALA A 361 11.76 -4.21 -8.31
C ALA A 361 10.26 -3.91 -8.41
N ALA A 362 9.42 -4.74 -7.77
CA ALA A 362 7.99 -4.57 -7.74
C ALA A 362 7.58 -3.28 -7.03
N SER A 363 8.19 -2.97 -5.88
CA SER A 363 7.92 -1.72 -5.16
C SER A 363 8.31 -0.48 -5.98
N GLN A 364 9.48 -0.50 -6.64
CA GLN A 364 9.94 0.62 -7.46
C GLN A 364 9.04 0.84 -8.69
N PHE A 365 8.52 -0.22 -9.30
CA PHE A 365 7.59 -0.13 -10.42
C PHE A 365 6.18 0.32 -10.00
N LEU A 366 5.68 -0.14 -8.85
CA LEU A 366 4.35 0.24 -8.34
C LEU A 366 4.31 1.69 -7.82
N ASN A 367 5.41 2.17 -7.24
CA ASN A 367 5.52 3.55 -6.75
C ASN A 367 5.70 4.58 -7.88
N ALA A 368 5.95 4.14 -9.11
CA ALA A 368 6.08 5.04 -10.26
C ALA A 368 4.69 5.41 -10.81
N GLY A 369 4.31 6.69 -10.66
CA GLY A 369 2.94 7.16 -10.95
C GLY A 369 2.56 7.21 -12.44
N THR A 370 3.50 7.47 -13.35
CA THR A 370 3.23 7.54 -14.81
C THR A 370 3.84 6.35 -15.55
N GLU A 371 3.28 5.99 -16.72
CA GLU A 371 3.82 4.91 -17.56
C GLU A 371 5.27 5.20 -18.00
N ALA A 372 5.59 6.46 -18.28
CA ALA A 372 6.96 6.88 -18.59
C ALA A 372 7.90 6.72 -17.38
N ALA A 373 7.45 7.07 -16.17
CA ALA A 373 8.22 6.87 -14.95
C ALA A 373 8.43 5.38 -14.63
N LYS A 374 7.42 4.54 -14.89
CA LYS A 374 7.51 3.07 -14.78
C LYS A 374 8.60 2.52 -15.70
N GLU A 375 8.67 2.99 -16.95
CA GLU A 375 9.73 2.60 -17.90
C GLU A 375 11.12 3.10 -17.48
N THR A 376 11.22 4.33 -16.98
CA THR A 376 12.47 4.83 -16.39
C THR A 376 12.92 3.98 -15.20
N ALA A 377 11.99 3.59 -14.33
CA ALA A 377 12.28 2.71 -13.21
C ALA A 377 12.78 1.33 -13.68
N LEU A 378 12.15 0.72 -14.69
CA LEU A 378 12.60 -0.54 -15.29
C LEU A 378 14.03 -0.45 -15.84
N ASN A 379 14.36 0.63 -16.56
CA ASN A 379 15.71 0.87 -17.06
C ASN A 379 16.73 1.01 -15.93
N ASN A 380 16.39 1.74 -14.87
CA ASN A 380 17.26 1.94 -13.70
C ASN A 380 17.48 0.65 -12.90
N LEU A 381 16.53 -0.29 -12.95
CA LEU A 381 16.62 -1.59 -12.29
C LEU A 381 17.41 -2.62 -13.10
N ASN A 382 17.44 -2.49 -14.43
CA ASN A 382 18.10 -3.44 -15.31
C ASN A 382 19.61 -3.52 -15.03
N ASN A 383 20.10 -4.72 -14.74
CA ASN A 383 21.48 -5.03 -14.34
C ASN A 383 21.95 -4.32 -13.04
N LYS A 384 21.02 -3.78 -12.24
CA LYS A 384 21.36 -3.12 -10.97
C LYS A 384 21.73 -4.17 -9.93
N THR A 385 22.88 -3.98 -9.28
CA THR A 385 23.31 -4.79 -8.14
C THR A 385 23.14 -4.00 -6.84
N CYS A 386 22.36 -4.55 -5.92
CA CYS A 386 22.11 -3.96 -4.61
C CYS A 386 22.89 -4.75 -3.55
N ASN A 387 23.78 -4.07 -2.83
CA ASN A 387 24.58 -4.65 -1.76
C ASN A 387 23.92 -4.40 -0.40
N LEU A 388 23.82 -5.44 0.43
CA LEU A 388 23.38 -5.30 1.81
C LEU A 388 24.53 -4.82 2.70
N SER A 389 24.19 -4.00 3.70
CA SER A 389 25.17 -3.52 4.68
C SER A 389 25.78 -4.67 5.48
N GLY A 390 27.03 -4.48 5.96
CA GLY A 390 27.69 -5.44 6.83
C GLY A 390 28.09 -6.77 6.17
N ASN A 391 28.38 -6.77 4.86
CA ASN A 391 28.78 -7.98 4.11
C ASN A 391 27.67 -9.07 4.06
N GLY A 392 26.40 -8.67 4.12
CA GLY A 392 25.24 -9.56 4.13
C GLY A 392 24.89 -10.25 2.80
N GLY A 393 25.68 -10.04 1.74
CA GLY A 393 25.41 -10.50 0.38
C GLY A 393 24.86 -9.40 -0.53
N SER A 394 24.57 -9.75 -1.77
CA SER A 394 23.98 -8.83 -2.75
C SER A 394 22.92 -9.53 -3.59
N PHE A 395 22.09 -8.75 -4.27
CA PHE A 395 21.23 -9.26 -5.34
C PHE A 395 21.33 -8.38 -6.58
N THR A 396 21.33 -9.01 -7.75
CA THR A 396 21.33 -8.36 -9.05
C THR A 396 19.99 -8.58 -9.74
N ILE A 397 19.43 -7.55 -10.36
CA ILE A 397 18.13 -7.60 -11.03
C ILE A 397 18.32 -7.53 -12.54
N GLY A 398 17.72 -8.47 -13.28
CA GLY A 398 17.61 -8.45 -14.74
C GLY A 398 16.16 -8.17 -15.15
N VAL A 399 15.97 -7.25 -16.10
CA VAL A 399 14.64 -6.80 -16.53
C VAL A 399 14.45 -7.12 -18.02
N TYR A 400 13.44 -7.94 -18.33
CA TYR A 400 13.17 -8.45 -19.68
C TYR A 400 11.71 -8.22 -20.10
N PRO A 401 11.37 -7.03 -20.63
CA PRO A 401 10.03 -6.71 -21.11
C PRO A 401 9.68 -7.44 -22.43
N TYR A 402 8.41 -7.82 -22.59
CA TYR A 402 7.90 -8.41 -23.82
C TYR A 402 7.25 -7.38 -24.78
N TRP A 403 7.18 -6.12 -24.38
CA TRP A 403 6.74 -5.00 -25.22
C TRP A 403 7.91 -4.05 -25.53
N SER A 404 7.80 -3.31 -26.62
CA SER A 404 8.73 -2.24 -26.98
C SER A 404 7.98 -0.99 -27.41
N LYS A 405 8.69 0.13 -27.60
CA LYS A 405 8.13 1.38 -28.11
C LYS A 405 8.72 1.73 -29.46
N THR A 406 7.90 2.26 -30.36
CA THR A 406 8.35 2.70 -31.69
C THR A 406 9.39 3.81 -31.57
N SER A 407 10.49 3.72 -32.34
CA SER A 407 11.55 4.74 -32.34
C SER A 407 11.72 5.39 -33.71
N SER A 408 11.88 4.60 -34.77
CA SER A 408 12.01 5.13 -36.14
C SER A 408 11.54 4.09 -37.17
N VAL A 409 11.13 4.56 -38.34
CA VAL A 409 10.78 3.69 -39.48
C VAL A 409 11.50 4.16 -40.74
N SER A 410 11.96 3.21 -41.53
CA SER A 410 12.52 3.45 -42.87
C SER A 410 12.02 2.36 -43.82
N GLY A 411 11.09 2.73 -44.71
CA GLY A 411 10.43 1.79 -45.61
C GLY A 411 9.71 0.66 -44.87
N THR A 412 10.19 -0.58 -45.03
CA THR A 412 9.66 -1.78 -44.38
C THR A 412 10.41 -2.18 -43.11
N THR A 413 11.26 -1.30 -42.58
CA THR A 413 12.08 -1.54 -41.38
C THR A 413 11.63 -0.63 -40.23
N LEU A 414 11.24 -1.22 -39.10
CA LEU A 414 10.88 -0.51 -37.86
C LEU A 414 11.95 -0.76 -36.80
N THR A 415 12.45 0.31 -36.20
CA THR A 415 13.28 0.25 -35.01
C THR A 415 12.43 0.56 -33.78
N THR A 416 12.58 -0.25 -32.73
CA THR A 416 11.88 -0.10 -31.46
C THR A 416 12.87 -0.12 -30.29
N VAL A 417 12.47 0.47 -29.16
CA VAL A 417 13.26 0.54 -27.92
C VAL A 417 12.52 -0.18 -26.80
N ILE A 418 13.24 -0.97 -26.00
CA ILE A 418 12.77 -1.73 -24.85
C ILE A 418 13.27 -1.07 -23.57
N ALA A 419 12.40 -0.95 -22.57
CA ALA A 419 12.73 -0.46 -21.24
C ALA A 419 13.37 -1.57 -20.38
N GLY A 420 14.57 -1.99 -20.75
CA GLY A 420 15.30 -3.10 -20.16
C GLY A 420 16.14 -3.83 -21.21
N THR A 421 16.25 -5.15 -21.09
CA THR A 421 16.98 -5.97 -22.07
C THR A 421 15.99 -6.76 -22.92
N ASN A 422 16.22 -6.83 -24.22
CA ASN A 422 15.44 -7.69 -25.12
C ASN A 422 15.51 -9.16 -24.65
N PRO A 423 14.38 -9.86 -24.48
CA PRO A 423 14.40 -11.29 -24.20
C PRO A 423 15.08 -12.05 -25.36
N SER A 424 16.25 -12.66 -25.13
CA SER A 424 16.95 -13.53 -26.09
C SER A 424 16.40 -14.98 -26.12
N SER A 425 17.05 -15.89 -26.84
CA SER A 425 16.77 -17.33 -26.84
C SER A 425 17.54 -18.12 -25.77
N THR A 426 18.45 -17.46 -25.04
CA THR A 426 19.25 -18.05 -23.96
C THR A 426 18.62 -17.79 -22.60
N THR A 427 18.54 -18.80 -21.73
CA THR A 427 17.99 -18.67 -20.37
C THR A 427 18.82 -17.65 -19.57
N PRO A 428 18.19 -16.64 -18.91
CA PRO A 428 16.75 -16.43 -18.73
C PRO A 428 16.12 -15.54 -19.83
N ALA A 429 15.86 -16.08 -21.02
CA ALA A 429 14.94 -15.54 -22.01
C ALA A 429 14.64 -16.60 -23.09
N LYS A 430 13.38 -16.72 -23.52
CA LYS A 430 12.97 -17.62 -24.62
C LYS A 430 11.95 -16.93 -25.53
N ARG A 431 12.34 -15.80 -26.11
CA ARG A 431 11.69 -15.30 -27.32
C ARG A 431 12.39 -15.98 -28.50
N ASN A 432 11.65 -16.70 -29.34
CA ASN A 432 12.19 -17.32 -30.55
C ASN A 432 11.37 -16.89 -31.76
N LEU A 433 11.90 -15.94 -32.54
CA LEU A 433 11.21 -15.31 -33.65
C LEU A 433 11.80 -15.71 -35.03
N SER A 434 12.53 -16.84 -35.09
CA SER A 434 13.29 -17.31 -36.26
C SER A 434 12.48 -17.57 -37.56
N SER A 435 11.18 -17.29 -37.59
CA SER A 435 10.28 -17.52 -38.74
C SER A 435 9.31 -16.36 -39.01
N GLY A 436 9.65 -15.16 -38.55
CA GLY A 436 8.79 -13.99 -38.64
C GLY A 436 7.63 -14.01 -37.63
N GLY A 437 6.83 -12.95 -37.62
CA GLY A 437 5.78 -12.78 -36.63
C GLY A 437 4.85 -11.62 -36.91
N TYR A 438 4.07 -11.29 -35.89
CA TYR A 438 3.01 -10.30 -35.98
C TYR A 438 3.08 -9.32 -34.81
N LEU A 439 2.73 -8.06 -35.09
CA LEU A 439 2.79 -6.95 -34.13
C LEU A 439 1.50 -6.14 -34.17
N LYS A 440 1.08 -5.65 -33.01
CA LYS A 440 0.09 -4.58 -32.87
C LYS A 440 0.84 -3.30 -32.54
N ILE A 441 0.59 -2.24 -33.30
CA ILE A 441 1.19 -0.91 -33.09
C ILE A 441 0.04 0.10 -33.13
N GLY A 442 -0.24 0.74 -31.99
CA GLY A 442 -1.45 1.55 -31.84
C GLY A 442 -2.72 0.74 -32.14
N GLY A 443 -3.53 1.20 -33.09
CA GLY A 443 -4.74 0.49 -33.55
C GLY A 443 -4.54 -0.48 -34.71
N ALA A 444 -3.33 -0.55 -35.29
CA ALA A 444 -3.06 -1.29 -36.51
C ALA A 444 -2.24 -2.57 -36.26
N TYR A 445 -2.32 -3.50 -37.22
CA TYR A 445 -1.66 -4.80 -37.17
C TYR A 445 -0.70 -4.97 -38.34
N TYR A 446 0.46 -5.54 -38.04
CA TYR A 446 1.56 -5.70 -38.98
C TYR A 446 2.12 -7.11 -38.93
N SER A 447 2.58 -7.61 -40.06
CA SER A 447 3.44 -8.79 -40.15
C SER A 447 4.88 -8.37 -40.40
N PHE A 448 5.85 -9.14 -39.94
CA PHE A 448 7.26 -8.95 -40.23
C PHE A 448 7.93 -10.28 -40.59
N THR A 449 8.95 -10.23 -41.42
CA THR A 449 9.66 -11.43 -41.90
C THR A 449 10.80 -11.82 -40.97
N ASN A 450 11.58 -10.85 -40.50
CA ASN A 450 12.69 -11.09 -39.58
C ASN A 450 12.74 -10.00 -38.50
N ASP A 451 13.19 -10.38 -37.31
CA ASP A 451 13.70 -9.46 -36.31
C ASP A 451 15.21 -9.65 -36.17
N ASN A 452 15.97 -8.56 -36.20
CA ASN A 452 17.33 -8.60 -35.69
C ASN A 452 17.19 -8.60 -34.17
N GLY A 453 17.27 -9.79 -33.57
CA GLY A 453 17.33 -10.00 -32.13
C GLY A 453 18.61 -9.42 -31.53
N SER A 454 18.84 -8.12 -31.70
CA SER A 454 19.99 -7.41 -31.17
C SER A 454 20.01 -7.58 -29.65
N SER A 455 21.14 -8.03 -29.12
CA SER A 455 21.43 -8.00 -27.69
C SER A 455 21.45 -6.54 -27.23
N GLY A 456 20.49 -6.13 -26.39
CA GLY A 456 20.43 -4.76 -25.86
C GLY A 456 19.00 -4.23 -25.74
N THR A 457 18.87 -2.91 -25.86
CA THR A 457 17.61 -2.17 -25.70
C THR A 457 16.86 -1.96 -27.01
N ASN A 458 17.48 -2.18 -28.18
CA ASN A 458 16.86 -1.89 -29.47
C ASN A 458 16.50 -3.17 -30.22
N VAL A 459 15.29 -3.22 -30.80
CA VAL A 459 14.83 -4.33 -31.66
C VAL A 459 14.41 -3.80 -33.01
N VAL A 460 14.93 -4.41 -34.08
CA VAL A 460 14.69 -4.00 -35.46
C VAL A 460 13.88 -5.07 -36.18
N PHE A 461 12.69 -4.71 -36.65
CA PHE A 461 11.80 -5.56 -37.45
C PHE A 461 11.92 -5.21 -38.93
N THR A 462 12.09 -6.20 -39.80
CA THR A 462 12.26 -6.04 -41.25
C THR A 462 11.17 -6.77 -42.03
N GLY A 463 10.85 -6.28 -43.23
CA GLY A 463 9.79 -6.85 -44.06
C GLY A 463 8.39 -6.56 -43.53
N LEU A 464 8.19 -5.39 -42.90
CA LEU A 464 6.88 -4.97 -42.40
C LEU A 464 5.85 -4.88 -43.51
N SER A 465 4.74 -5.58 -43.32
CA SER A 465 3.57 -5.54 -44.20
C SER A 465 2.28 -5.37 -43.39
N PRO A 466 1.48 -4.33 -43.67
CA PRO A 466 1.74 -3.26 -44.64
C PRO A 466 2.93 -2.36 -44.21
N ALA A 467 3.57 -1.68 -45.16
CA ALA A 467 4.65 -0.75 -44.84
C ALA A 467 4.13 0.42 -43.98
N MET A 468 4.90 0.83 -42.98
CA MET A 468 4.55 1.94 -42.11
C MET A 468 5.16 3.23 -42.66
N ALA A 469 4.32 4.24 -42.91
CA ALA A 469 4.75 5.49 -43.53
C ALA A 469 5.61 6.36 -42.60
N ALA A 470 5.25 6.49 -41.33
CA ALA A 470 5.97 7.26 -40.32
C ALA A 470 5.65 6.76 -38.91
N VAL A 471 6.58 6.99 -37.97
CA VAL A 471 6.33 6.82 -36.53
C VAL A 471 5.79 8.16 -35.98
N PRO A 472 4.70 8.17 -35.18
CA PRO A 472 4.20 9.38 -34.54
C PRO A 472 5.22 10.02 -33.59
N ALA A 473 5.08 11.33 -33.33
CA ALA A 473 5.98 12.07 -32.42
C ALA A 473 5.99 11.51 -30.99
N THR A 474 4.88 10.92 -30.55
CA THR A 474 4.80 10.17 -29.28
C THR A 474 5.02 8.68 -29.55
N PRO A 475 6.02 8.03 -28.91
CA PRO A 475 6.27 6.60 -29.08
C PRO A 475 5.05 5.74 -28.74
N LEU A 476 4.66 4.86 -29.66
CA LEU A 476 3.56 3.92 -29.48
C LEU A 476 4.06 2.57 -28.95
N ASP A 477 3.21 1.90 -28.17
CA ASP A 477 3.46 0.54 -27.72
C ASP A 477 3.39 -0.46 -28.89
N VAL A 478 4.38 -1.34 -28.93
CA VAL A 478 4.51 -2.45 -29.88
C VAL A 478 4.32 -3.74 -29.11
N LEU A 479 3.20 -4.42 -29.37
CA LEU A 479 2.78 -5.63 -28.68
C LEU A 479 2.86 -6.86 -29.59
N PRO A 480 3.35 -8.01 -29.10
CA PRO A 480 3.34 -9.25 -29.85
C PRO A 480 1.93 -9.77 -30.16
N VAL A 481 1.76 -10.35 -31.35
CA VAL A 481 0.51 -10.97 -31.78
C VAL A 481 0.76 -12.40 -32.26
N ALA A 482 -0.17 -13.30 -31.96
CA ALA A 482 -0.26 -14.61 -32.60
C ALA A 482 -1.63 -14.83 -33.23
N LEU A 483 -1.69 -15.79 -34.15
CA LEU A 483 -2.91 -16.19 -34.84
C LEU A 483 -3.26 -17.63 -34.46
N PRO A 484 -4.55 -17.98 -34.39
CA PRO A 484 -4.96 -19.36 -34.16
C PRO A 484 -4.61 -20.25 -35.36
N ALA A 485 -4.19 -21.50 -35.10
CA ALA A 485 -3.85 -22.45 -36.16
C ALA A 485 -5.08 -22.93 -36.94
N SER A 486 -6.24 -22.99 -36.28
CA SER A 486 -7.51 -23.39 -36.86
C SER A 486 -8.65 -22.72 -36.09
N THR A 487 -9.81 -22.60 -36.75
CA THR A 487 -11.01 -22.07 -36.11
C THR A 487 -11.51 -23.06 -35.06
N THR A 488 -11.49 -22.66 -33.79
CA THR A 488 -11.81 -23.52 -32.64
C THR A 488 -12.52 -22.73 -31.55
N THR A 489 -13.38 -23.40 -30.78
CA THR A 489 -14.01 -22.84 -29.59
C THR A 489 -13.16 -23.16 -28.36
N VAL A 490 -12.86 -22.14 -27.57
CA VAL A 490 -12.06 -22.26 -26.34
C VAL A 490 -13.00 -22.24 -25.15
N THR A 491 -12.91 -23.29 -24.33
CA THR A 491 -13.65 -23.44 -23.07
C THR A 491 -12.79 -23.05 -21.87
N ASN A 492 -13.43 -22.85 -20.71
CA ASN A 492 -12.72 -22.50 -19.47
C ASN A 492 -11.75 -23.61 -19.06
N GLY A 493 -10.49 -23.26 -18.80
CA GLY A 493 -9.40 -24.22 -18.56
C GLY A 493 -8.99 -25.01 -19.80
N GLY A 494 -9.55 -24.68 -20.97
CA GLY A 494 -9.24 -25.30 -22.26
C GLY A 494 -7.85 -24.94 -22.78
N SER A 495 -7.54 -25.46 -23.97
CA SER A 495 -6.26 -25.22 -24.65
C SER A 495 -6.49 -24.59 -26.02
N LEU A 496 -5.53 -23.78 -26.48
CA LEU A 496 -5.59 -23.10 -27.78
C LEU A 496 -4.30 -23.33 -28.55
N THR A 497 -4.42 -23.88 -29.76
CA THR A 497 -3.28 -24.10 -30.66
C THR A 497 -3.12 -22.92 -31.61
N LEU A 498 -1.92 -22.34 -31.62
CA LEU A 498 -1.54 -21.18 -32.41
C LEU A 498 -0.79 -21.60 -33.68
N SER A 499 -0.78 -20.70 -34.66
CA SER A 499 0.08 -20.82 -35.84
C SER A 499 1.55 -20.90 -35.42
N SER A 500 2.37 -21.62 -36.21
CA SER A 500 3.82 -21.67 -36.00
C SER A 500 4.51 -20.32 -36.15
N THR A 501 3.88 -19.37 -36.85
CA THR A 501 4.39 -18.01 -37.03
C THR A 501 3.91 -17.10 -35.89
N GLY A 502 4.83 -16.35 -35.26
CA GLY A 502 4.53 -15.40 -34.18
C GLY A 502 4.34 -15.98 -32.77
N VAL A 503 4.08 -17.30 -32.62
CA VAL A 503 3.87 -17.92 -31.29
C VAL A 503 5.09 -17.84 -30.37
N GLY A 504 6.30 -17.85 -30.94
CA GLY A 504 7.53 -17.73 -30.17
C GLY A 504 7.76 -16.33 -29.56
N ALA A 505 6.91 -15.36 -29.90
CA ALA A 505 6.88 -14.04 -29.27
C ALA A 505 6.16 -14.05 -27.91
N LEU A 506 5.28 -15.03 -27.66
CA LEU A 506 4.57 -15.16 -26.39
C LEU A 506 5.46 -15.81 -25.32
N PRO A 507 5.35 -15.38 -24.05
CA PRO A 507 6.08 -16.01 -22.95
C PRO A 507 5.70 -17.49 -22.79
N LEU A 508 6.53 -18.24 -22.07
CA LEU A 508 6.26 -19.65 -21.79
C LEU A 508 5.22 -19.85 -20.69
N PHE A 509 5.13 -18.91 -19.75
CA PHE A 509 4.30 -19.03 -18.56
C PHE A 509 3.53 -17.74 -18.31
N ASN A 510 2.33 -17.85 -17.74
CA ASN A 510 1.55 -16.74 -17.19
C ASN A 510 1.30 -15.55 -18.13
N GLY A 511 1.16 -15.79 -19.44
CA GLY A 511 0.91 -14.70 -20.38
C GLY A 511 -0.56 -14.28 -20.38
N ASN A 512 -0.79 -12.97 -20.33
CA ASN A 512 -2.13 -12.38 -20.51
C ASN A 512 -2.32 -11.90 -21.94
N PHE A 513 -3.51 -12.11 -22.48
CA PHE A 513 -3.82 -11.71 -23.83
C PHE A 513 -5.27 -11.23 -23.98
N THR A 514 -5.48 -10.38 -24.97
CA THR A 514 -6.80 -9.93 -25.42
C THR A 514 -7.07 -10.44 -26.84
N LEU A 515 -8.34 -10.57 -27.17
CA LEU A 515 -8.77 -10.90 -28.53
C LEU A 515 -8.93 -9.60 -29.31
N ASN A 516 -8.27 -9.48 -30.47
CA ASN A 516 -8.26 -8.28 -31.31
C ASN A 516 -7.82 -7.00 -30.56
N GLY A 517 -7.04 -7.14 -29.49
CA GLY A 517 -6.45 -6.02 -28.77
C GLY A 517 -7.44 -5.19 -27.95
N SER A 518 -8.64 -5.71 -27.68
CA SER A 518 -9.68 -5.09 -26.86
C SER A 518 -10.55 -6.14 -26.14
N GLY A 519 -11.38 -5.73 -25.19
CA GLY A 519 -12.34 -6.62 -24.51
C GLY A 519 -11.78 -7.34 -23.28
N ALA A 520 -12.23 -8.58 -23.06
CA ALA A 520 -11.85 -9.37 -21.89
C ALA A 520 -10.37 -9.81 -21.98
N VAL A 521 -9.71 -9.81 -20.82
CA VAL A 521 -8.32 -10.28 -20.68
C VAL A 521 -8.35 -11.74 -20.23
N TYR A 522 -7.71 -12.58 -21.03
CA TYR A 522 -7.51 -14.00 -20.77
C TYR A 522 -6.08 -14.24 -20.31
N SER A 523 -5.86 -15.28 -19.52
CA SER A 523 -4.53 -15.72 -19.08
C SER A 523 -4.36 -17.21 -19.37
N TYR A 524 -3.16 -17.62 -19.77
CA TYR A 524 -2.80 -19.03 -19.88
C TYR A 524 -1.73 -19.40 -18.85
N GLU A 525 -1.76 -20.64 -18.37
CA GLU A 525 -0.78 -21.13 -17.39
C GLU A 525 0.58 -21.36 -18.05
N LYS A 526 0.59 -22.13 -19.14
CA LYS A 526 1.81 -22.59 -19.82
C LYS A 526 1.62 -22.69 -21.32
N ARG A 527 2.68 -22.40 -22.06
CA ARG A 527 2.82 -22.68 -23.50
C ARG A 527 3.77 -23.85 -23.71
N THR A 528 3.32 -24.87 -24.43
CA THR A 528 4.18 -25.99 -24.88
C THR A 528 4.12 -26.07 -26.40
N GLY A 529 5.25 -25.84 -27.06
CA GLY A 529 5.27 -25.66 -28.52
C GLY A 529 4.36 -24.52 -28.95
N ASN A 530 3.36 -24.85 -29.79
CA ASN A 530 2.40 -23.90 -30.33
C ASN A 530 1.09 -23.84 -29.54
N THR A 531 0.93 -24.63 -28.47
CA THR A 531 -0.32 -24.73 -27.73
C THR A 531 -0.23 -24.01 -26.38
N LEU A 532 -1.21 -23.14 -26.12
CA LEU A 532 -1.47 -22.53 -24.83
C LEU A 532 -2.38 -23.46 -24.02
N TYR A 533 -2.01 -23.76 -22.78
CA TYR A 533 -2.77 -24.64 -21.89
C TYR A 533 -3.40 -23.87 -20.73
N ASN A 534 -4.54 -24.36 -20.28
CA ASN A 534 -5.28 -23.88 -19.11
C ASN A 534 -5.64 -22.39 -19.21
N ILE A 535 -6.42 -22.04 -20.23
CA ILE A 535 -6.85 -20.67 -20.47
C ILE A 535 -7.99 -20.32 -19.53
N THR A 536 -7.83 -19.24 -18.78
CA THR A 536 -8.79 -18.75 -17.79
C THR A 536 -8.93 -17.24 -17.91
N LEU A 537 -10.01 -16.65 -17.38
CA LEU A 537 -10.12 -15.19 -17.32
C LEU A 537 -9.09 -14.63 -16.33
N ALA A 538 -8.40 -13.56 -16.72
CA ALA A 538 -7.50 -12.85 -15.82
C ALA A 538 -8.28 -12.11 -14.72
N ASP A 539 -9.50 -11.71 -15.02
CA ASP A 539 -10.45 -11.10 -14.09
C ASP A 539 -11.35 -12.17 -13.46
N SER A 540 -11.17 -12.41 -12.16
CA SER A 540 -11.96 -13.38 -11.40
C SER A 540 -13.40 -12.95 -11.12
N THR A 541 -13.74 -11.67 -11.34
CA THR A 541 -15.09 -11.14 -11.12
C THR A 541 -16.00 -11.36 -12.32
N LYS A 542 -15.42 -11.71 -13.48
CA LYS A 542 -16.16 -11.95 -14.72
C LYS A 542 -16.48 -13.41 -14.91
N THR A 543 -17.70 -13.67 -15.38
CA THR A 543 -18.14 -15.00 -15.76
C THR A 543 -17.49 -15.39 -17.08
N TRP A 544 -16.96 -16.61 -17.14
CA TRP A 544 -16.44 -17.18 -18.38
C TRP A 544 -17.56 -17.35 -19.41
N ALA A 545 -17.29 -16.91 -20.65
CA ALA A 545 -18.10 -17.22 -21.81
C ALA A 545 -17.20 -17.88 -22.86
N ASP A 546 -17.61 -19.06 -23.35
CA ASP A 546 -16.90 -19.75 -24.42
C ASP A 546 -16.83 -18.85 -25.65
N PHE A 547 -15.64 -18.73 -26.25
CA PHE A 547 -15.42 -17.90 -27.41
C PHE A 547 -14.79 -18.71 -28.53
N THR A 548 -15.16 -18.37 -29.77
CA THR A 548 -14.57 -18.98 -30.96
C THR A 548 -13.48 -18.09 -31.50
N VAL A 549 -12.30 -18.66 -31.73
CA VAL A 549 -11.22 -18.01 -32.46
C VAL A 549 -11.29 -18.44 -33.92
N THR A 550 -11.06 -17.51 -34.84
CA THR A 550 -11.11 -17.74 -36.29
C THR A 550 -9.72 -17.59 -36.89
N SER A 551 -9.23 -18.61 -37.61
CA SER A 551 -7.94 -18.56 -38.32
C SER A 551 -8.04 -17.80 -39.65
N GLY A 552 -6.94 -17.20 -40.09
CA GLY A 552 -6.82 -16.51 -41.39
C GLY A 552 -5.63 -15.57 -41.43
N ALA A 553 -5.56 -14.68 -42.43
CA ALA A 553 -4.48 -13.71 -42.56
C ALA A 553 -4.65 -12.55 -41.57
N ILE A 554 -3.54 -11.97 -41.09
CA ILE A 554 -3.59 -10.86 -40.13
C ILE A 554 -4.32 -9.61 -40.66
N THR A 555 -4.28 -9.39 -41.98
CA THR A 555 -4.96 -8.28 -42.65
C THR A 555 -6.47 -8.50 -42.77
N THR A 556 -6.97 -9.72 -42.57
CA THR A 556 -8.39 -10.03 -42.64
C THR A 556 -9.09 -9.62 -41.34
N ALA A 557 -10.21 -8.89 -41.47
CA ALA A 557 -10.98 -8.41 -40.32
C ALA A 557 -11.59 -9.55 -39.48
N ALA A 558 -12.06 -10.62 -40.14
CA ALA A 558 -12.67 -11.78 -39.49
C ALA A 558 -11.68 -12.68 -38.72
N THR A 559 -10.38 -12.55 -38.95
CA THR A 559 -9.35 -13.34 -38.25
C THR A 559 -9.16 -12.82 -36.83
N THR A 560 -9.30 -13.72 -35.86
CA THR A 560 -9.07 -13.41 -34.45
C THR A 560 -7.58 -13.25 -34.19
N LYS A 561 -7.19 -12.11 -33.62
CA LYS A 561 -5.80 -11.77 -33.32
C LYS A 561 -5.59 -11.92 -31.82
N ILE A 562 -4.60 -12.70 -31.42
CA ILE A 562 -4.30 -12.97 -30.02
C ILE A 562 -3.17 -12.03 -29.62
N VAL A 563 -3.53 -10.94 -28.96
CA VAL A 563 -2.60 -9.85 -28.63
C VAL A 563 -2.12 -10.04 -27.21
N LEU A 564 -0.81 -10.19 -27.03
CA LEU A 564 -0.19 -10.27 -25.70
C LEU A 564 -0.25 -8.88 -25.04
N ASP A 565 -0.80 -8.80 -23.83
CA ASP A 565 -0.74 -7.58 -23.02
C ASP A 565 0.69 -7.35 -22.50
N LYS A 566 0.95 -6.20 -21.88
CA LYS A 566 2.30 -5.94 -21.33
C LYS A 566 2.68 -7.07 -20.37
N TYR A 567 3.89 -7.57 -20.54
CA TYR A 567 4.38 -8.72 -19.79
C TYR A 567 5.86 -8.54 -19.53
N LEU A 568 6.27 -8.80 -18.29
CA LEU A 568 7.59 -8.56 -17.78
C LEU A 568 8.16 -9.85 -17.19
N GLN A 569 9.38 -10.19 -17.58
CA GLN A 569 10.17 -11.20 -16.90
C GLN A 569 11.26 -10.52 -16.07
N ILE A 570 11.31 -10.82 -14.77
CA ILE A 570 12.31 -10.27 -13.85
C ILE A 570 13.18 -11.43 -13.37
N SER A 571 14.48 -11.36 -13.65
CA SER A 571 15.46 -12.25 -13.01
C SER A 571 16.00 -11.55 -11.76
N SER A 572 16.19 -12.30 -10.68
CA SER A 572 16.99 -11.85 -9.55
C SER A 572 18.02 -12.90 -9.14
N ILE A 573 19.28 -12.48 -9.06
CA ILE A 573 20.41 -13.33 -8.70
C ILE A 573 20.91 -12.90 -7.32
N GLY A 574 20.66 -13.70 -6.30
CA GLY A 574 21.19 -13.49 -4.96
C GLY A 574 22.58 -14.12 -4.84
N THR A 575 23.57 -13.36 -4.34
CA THR A 575 24.95 -13.82 -4.18
C THR A 575 25.44 -13.62 -2.74
N LEU A 576 26.17 -14.62 -2.24
CA LEU A 576 26.82 -14.59 -0.93
C LEU A 576 28.12 -15.40 -1.00
N GLY A 577 29.27 -14.71 -1.01
CA GLY A 577 30.56 -15.33 -1.25
C GLY A 577 30.64 -15.93 -2.67
N ASN A 578 31.00 -17.21 -2.77
CA ASN A 578 31.08 -17.95 -4.04
C ASN A 578 29.76 -18.61 -4.47
N ASN A 579 28.70 -18.50 -3.66
CA ASN A 579 27.40 -19.09 -3.96
C ASN A 579 26.49 -18.05 -4.60
N SER A 580 25.84 -18.41 -5.71
CA SER A 580 24.77 -17.62 -6.32
C SER A 580 23.53 -18.47 -6.56
N ARG A 581 22.36 -17.83 -6.53
CA ARG A 581 21.10 -18.45 -6.94
C ARG A 581 20.25 -17.45 -7.71
N GLU A 582 19.77 -17.88 -8.86
CA GLU A 582 18.83 -17.13 -9.69
C GLU A 582 17.39 -17.57 -9.43
N ILE A 583 16.47 -16.61 -9.43
CA ILE A 583 15.02 -16.82 -9.43
C ILE A 583 14.42 -15.96 -10.54
N ILE A 584 13.49 -16.53 -11.31
CA ILE A 584 12.83 -15.82 -12.40
C ILE A 584 11.35 -15.61 -12.07
N TYR A 585 10.87 -14.39 -12.20
CA TYR A 585 9.48 -14.02 -12.02
C TYR A 585 8.83 -13.70 -13.37
N ASN A 586 7.73 -14.39 -13.65
CA ASN A 586 6.92 -14.29 -14.87
C ASN A 586 5.68 -13.45 -14.58
N VAL A 587 5.71 -12.18 -14.97
CA VAL A 587 4.82 -11.13 -14.45
C VAL A 587 3.97 -10.51 -15.56
N PRO A 588 2.68 -10.84 -15.66
CA PRO A 588 1.77 -10.07 -16.51
C PRO A 588 1.56 -8.66 -15.92
N VAL A 589 1.77 -7.64 -16.75
CA VAL A 589 1.64 -6.22 -16.44
C VAL A 589 0.41 -5.72 -17.17
N GLY A 590 -0.70 -5.48 -16.48
CA GLY A 590 -1.93 -5.20 -17.24
C GLY A 590 -3.12 -4.79 -16.40
N TRP A 591 -4.23 -4.68 -17.11
CA TRP A 591 -5.52 -4.21 -16.64
C TRP A 591 -5.99 -4.97 -15.39
N MET A 592 -6.18 -4.24 -14.28
CA MET A 592 -7.26 -4.56 -13.35
C MET A 592 -8.52 -3.93 -13.93
N ALA A 593 -9.58 -4.70 -14.03
CA ALA A 593 -10.82 -4.30 -14.66
C ALA A 593 -11.57 -3.21 -13.91
N GLY A 594 -11.21 -1.93 -14.08
CA GLY A 594 -11.90 -0.81 -13.44
C GLY A 594 -12.21 -1.03 -11.96
N GLY A 595 -11.34 -1.79 -11.27
CA GLY A 595 -11.68 -2.57 -10.08
C GLY A 595 -10.78 -2.28 -8.90
N GLY A 596 -10.12 -1.12 -8.92
CA GLY A 596 -9.93 -0.42 -7.67
C GLY A 596 -11.29 0.10 -7.24
N GLU A 597 -11.64 -0.08 -5.97
CA GLU A 597 -12.63 0.75 -5.31
C GLU A 597 -12.35 2.22 -5.65
N PHE A 598 -13.38 3.05 -5.80
CA PHE A 598 -13.17 4.49 -5.89
C PHE A 598 -12.41 4.91 -4.64
N GLN A 599 -11.23 5.50 -4.83
CA GLN A 599 -10.44 6.02 -3.73
C GLN A 599 -10.43 7.53 -3.80
N LYS A 600 -10.45 8.14 -2.63
CA LYS A 600 -10.23 9.58 -2.48
C LYS A 600 -8.76 9.86 -2.73
N ASN A 601 -8.47 10.48 -3.86
CA ASN A 601 -7.17 11.05 -4.11
C ASN A 601 -7.16 12.48 -3.57
N ASN A 602 -6.18 12.82 -2.75
CA ASN A 602 -6.07 14.14 -2.15
C ASN A 602 -4.76 14.81 -2.54
N PHE A 603 -4.80 16.13 -2.60
CA PHE A 603 -3.63 16.96 -2.77
C PHE A 603 -3.70 18.10 -1.77
N LEU A 604 -2.57 18.36 -1.11
CA LEU A 604 -2.40 19.41 -0.11
C LEU A 604 -1.21 20.27 -0.51
N ASP A 605 -1.43 21.56 -0.66
CA ASP A 605 -0.41 22.57 -0.77
C ASP A 605 -0.33 23.38 0.52
N GLN A 606 0.80 23.31 1.21
CA GLN A 606 1.10 24.06 2.43
C GLN A 606 1.65 25.48 2.16
N MET A 607 1.58 25.96 0.91
CA MET A 607 2.10 27.25 0.46
C MET A 607 3.56 27.49 0.88
N THR A 608 4.39 26.45 0.77
CA THR A 608 5.84 26.56 1.02
C THR A 608 6.57 27.22 -0.16
N ASN A 609 6.00 27.11 -1.36
CA ASN A 609 6.42 27.76 -2.59
C ASN A 609 5.20 27.97 -3.50
N ASP A 610 5.39 28.58 -4.66
CA ASP A 610 4.32 28.90 -5.63
C ASP A 610 4.27 27.96 -6.84
N ALA A 611 4.99 26.82 -6.82
CA ALA A 611 5.09 25.93 -7.98
C ALA A 611 3.75 25.33 -8.40
N SER A 612 2.82 25.12 -7.46
CA SER A 612 1.47 24.59 -7.74
C SER A 612 0.50 25.65 -8.28
N TRP A 613 0.98 26.87 -8.56
CA TRP A 613 0.16 28.00 -8.98
C TRP A 613 0.69 28.64 -10.26
N PHE A 614 -0.20 29.23 -11.04
CA PHE A 614 0.16 29.99 -12.24
C PHE A 614 0.69 31.37 -11.86
N ASN A 615 1.88 31.42 -11.23
CA ASN A 615 2.48 32.65 -10.69
C ASN A 615 3.59 33.27 -11.56
N ALA A 616 3.82 32.77 -12.79
CA ALA A 616 4.81 33.39 -13.67
C ALA A 616 4.32 34.76 -14.19
N THR A 617 5.25 35.56 -14.73
CA THR A 617 4.93 36.86 -15.33
C THR A 617 3.78 36.70 -16.35
N ASN A 618 2.69 37.44 -16.15
CA ASN A 618 1.46 37.43 -16.96
C ASN A 618 0.54 36.20 -16.80
N GLN A 619 0.67 35.39 -15.74
CA GLN A 619 -0.19 34.23 -15.49
C GLN A 619 -1.19 34.38 -14.33
N ALA A 620 -1.03 35.43 -13.52
CA ALA A 620 -1.93 35.77 -12.42
C ALA A 620 -2.41 37.23 -12.54
N MET A 621 -3.56 37.54 -11.94
CA MET A 621 -4.02 38.91 -11.75
C MET A 621 -3.61 39.40 -10.36
N GLY A 622 -3.06 40.61 -10.31
CA GLY A 622 -2.44 41.11 -9.09
C GLY A 622 -1.06 40.50 -8.87
N THR A 623 -0.51 40.71 -7.68
CA THR A 623 0.81 40.20 -7.30
C THR A 623 0.67 39.26 -6.12
N HIS A 624 1.10 38.01 -6.31
CA HIS A 624 1.09 36.95 -5.30
C HIS A 624 2.52 36.53 -5.00
N THR A 625 2.86 36.47 -3.72
CA THR A 625 4.22 36.13 -3.28
C THR A 625 4.13 35.19 -2.10
N VAL A 626 4.85 34.06 -2.15
CA VAL A 626 4.92 33.13 -1.02
C VAL A 626 6.05 33.55 -0.09
N SER A 627 5.71 33.81 1.18
CA SER A 627 6.67 34.20 2.22
C SER A 627 6.19 33.71 3.59
N GLY A 628 7.08 33.11 4.38
CA GLY A 628 6.75 32.62 5.72
C GLY A 628 5.77 31.44 5.75
N GLY A 629 5.73 30.62 4.69
CA GLY A 629 4.82 29.47 4.58
C GLY A 629 3.35 29.87 4.40
N ALA A 630 3.11 31.00 3.73
CA ALA A 630 1.79 31.46 3.31
C ALA A 630 1.92 32.23 2.00
N MET A 631 0.93 32.13 1.14
CA MET A 631 0.79 32.96 -0.05
C MET A 631 0.18 34.30 0.32
N GLN A 632 0.95 35.37 0.15
CA GLN A 632 0.52 36.74 0.36
C GLN A 632 0.01 37.35 -0.94
N VAL A 633 -1.13 38.03 -0.89
CA VAL A 633 -1.56 38.94 -1.97
C VAL A 633 -1.04 40.34 -1.67
N SER A 634 -0.12 40.82 -2.49
CA SER A 634 0.59 42.10 -2.31
C SER A 634 -0.01 43.22 -3.15
N ASN A 635 -0.70 42.89 -4.25
CA ASN A 635 -1.36 43.87 -5.10
C ASN A 635 -2.59 43.25 -5.78
N VAL A 636 -3.65 44.03 -5.92
CA VAL A 636 -4.84 43.75 -6.73
C VAL A 636 -4.99 44.84 -7.77
N ILE A 637 -5.46 44.47 -8.95
CA ILE A 637 -5.53 45.39 -10.09
C ILE A 637 -6.98 45.62 -10.51
N ASN A 638 -7.25 46.78 -11.11
CA ASN A 638 -8.45 46.92 -11.91
C ASN A 638 -8.16 46.28 -13.28
N PRO A 639 -8.94 45.27 -13.70
CA PRO A 639 -8.74 44.59 -14.98
C PRO A 639 -8.82 45.52 -16.21
N THR A 640 -9.31 46.77 -16.09
CA THR A 640 -9.47 47.68 -17.23
C THR A 640 -8.33 48.71 -17.43
N SER A 641 -7.31 48.76 -16.56
CA SER A 641 -6.39 49.91 -16.48
C SER A 641 -4.91 49.65 -16.81
N SER A 642 -4.55 48.62 -17.58
CA SER A 642 -3.16 48.34 -17.96
C SER A 642 -2.96 48.10 -19.45
N GLY A 643 -2.08 48.90 -20.07
CA GLY A 643 -1.73 48.85 -21.49
C GLY A 643 -0.70 47.80 -21.89
N SER A 644 -0.88 47.28 -23.12
CA SER A 644 0.00 46.50 -24.02
C SER A 644 0.89 45.37 -23.45
N GLY A 645 0.50 44.11 -23.73
CA GLY A 645 1.25 42.87 -23.52
C GLY A 645 0.33 41.64 -23.46
N LEU A 646 0.83 40.45 -23.12
CA LEU A 646 -0.03 39.28 -22.75
C LEU A 646 -0.95 39.60 -21.55
N LEU A 647 -0.62 40.66 -20.80
CA LEU A 647 -1.52 41.32 -19.85
C LEU A 647 -2.78 41.90 -20.50
N ASP A 648 -2.80 42.24 -21.78
CA ASP A 648 -3.99 42.63 -22.57
C ASP A 648 -4.75 41.40 -23.09
N TRP A 649 -4.09 40.24 -23.21
CA TRP A 649 -4.77 38.95 -23.41
C TRP A 649 -5.42 38.47 -22.11
N LEU A 650 -4.76 38.62 -20.96
CA LEU A 650 -5.32 38.30 -19.64
C LEU A 650 -6.32 39.39 -19.15
N ALA A 651 -6.10 40.67 -19.45
CA ALA A 651 -7.03 41.77 -19.14
C ALA A 651 -8.20 41.82 -20.15
N GLY A 652 -7.97 41.47 -21.41
CA GLY A 652 -9.00 41.19 -22.41
C GLY A 652 -9.75 39.87 -22.20
N LEU A 653 -9.18 38.94 -21.41
CA LEU A 653 -9.84 37.76 -20.80
C LEU A 653 -10.93 38.12 -19.79
N PHE A 654 -10.98 39.39 -19.46
CA PHE A 654 -11.65 39.87 -18.29
C PHE A 654 -12.25 41.22 -18.73
N GLY A 655 -13.28 41.15 -19.58
CA GLY A 655 -14.16 42.28 -19.84
C GLY A 655 -14.98 42.57 -18.59
N TRP A 656 -14.35 43.11 -17.55
CA TRP A 656 -15.05 43.58 -16.37
C TRP A 656 -15.52 44.99 -16.69
N GLY A 657 -16.83 45.21 -16.68
CA GLY A 657 -17.34 46.55 -16.44
C GLY A 657 -16.67 47.13 -15.19
N ASN A 658 -16.34 48.43 -15.24
CA ASN A 658 -15.44 49.18 -14.37
C ASN A 658 -15.77 49.20 -12.86
N ASN A 659 -15.86 48.04 -12.21
CA ASN A 659 -16.58 47.90 -10.95
C ASN A 659 -15.90 46.89 -10.00
N GLY A 660 -14.58 46.93 -9.79
CA GLY A 660 -13.91 46.15 -8.74
C GLY A 660 -12.41 45.95 -8.96
N LEU A 661 -11.67 45.74 -7.88
CA LEU A 661 -10.26 45.33 -7.89
C LEU A 661 -10.16 43.82 -7.69
N TRP A 662 -9.19 43.17 -8.34
CA TRP A 662 -9.08 41.70 -8.33
C TRP A 662 -7.64 41.24 -8.15
N GLY A 663 -7.48 40.25 -7.28
CA GLY A 663 -6.32 39.37 -7.21
C GLY A 663 -6.80 37.95 -7.45
N PHE A 664 -6.24 37.32 -8.47
CA PHE A 664 -6.72 36.03 -8.95
C PHE A 664 -5.52 35.18 -9.37
N ILE A 665 -5.42 33.97 -8.84
CA ILE A 665 -4.34 33.05 -9.17
C ILE A 665 -4.88 31.63 -9.35
N GLY A 666 -4.67 31.08 -10.54
CA GLY A 666 -5.16 29.75 -10.91
C GLY A 666 -4.25 28.65 -10.37
N PHE A 667 -4.88 27.54 -10.01
CA PHE A 667 -4.19 26.32 -9.60
C PHE A 667 -3.63 25.57 -10.81
N ASN A 668 -2.37 25.13 -10.73
CA ASN A 668 -1.70 24.41 -11.79
C ASN A 668 -1.81 22.89 -11.61
N TRP A 669 -2.77 22.30 -12.32
CA TRP A 669 -3.04 20.86 -12.31
C TRP A 669 -1.85 20.00 -12.77
N GLY A 670 -0.93 20.55 -13.58
CA GLY A 670 0.22 19.82 -14.13
C GLY A 670 1.21 19.31 -13.07
N ASN A 671 1.14 19.86 -11.85
CA ASN A 671 2.04 19.51 -10.75
C ASN A 671 1.40 18.61 -9.69
N THR A 672 0.23 18.04 -9.97
CA THR A 672 -0.49 17.17 -9.03
C THR A 672 -0.76 15.78 -9.58
N GLU A 673 -0.83 14.79 -8.70
CA GLU A 673 -1.27 13.43 -9.04
C GLU A 673 -2.80 13.34 -9.21
N THR A 674 -3.54 14.34 -8.71
CA THR A 674 -4.99 14.48 -8.85
C THR A 674 -5.37 15.01 -10.23
N ASN A 675 -6.02 14.17 -11.05
CA ASN A 675 -6.36 14.53 -12.43
C ASN A 675 -7.88 14.66 -12.63
N LEU A 676 -8.36 15.89 -12.83
CA LEU A 676 -9.78 16.17 -13.07
C LEU A 676 -10.35 15.47 -14.30
N ALA A 677 -9.59 15.41 -15.40
CA ALA A 677 -10.03 14.79 -16.64
C ALA A 677 -10.21 13.27 -16.46
N GLN A 678 -9.29 12.65 -15.71
CA GLN A 678 -9.39 11.24 -15.37
C GLN A 678 -10.55 10.97 -14.41
N ALA A 679 -10.75 11.81 -13.39
CA ALA A 679 -11.86 11.66 -12.45
C ALA A 679 -13.23 11.83 -13.14
N TRP A 680 -13.36 12.82 -14.01
CA TRP A 680 -14.56 13.00 -14.86
C TRP A 680 -14.84 11.77 -15.71
N HIS A 681 -13.80 11.20 -16.32
CA HIS A 681 -13.93 10.00 -17.12
C HIS A 681 -14.30 8.77 -16.27
N ASP A 682 -13.64 8.58 -15.13
CA ASP A 682 -13.87 7.46 -14.21
C ASP A 682 -15.28 7.49 -13.62
N ALA A 683 -15.85 8.68 -13.41
CA ALA A 683 -17.20 8.92 -12.94
C ALA A 683 -18.26 8.88 -14.08
N GLY A 684 -17.88 8.53 -15.32
CA GLY A 684 -18.84 8.44 -16.42
C GLY A 684 -19.46 9.78 -16.81
N GLY A 685 -18.68 10.85 -16.72
CA GLY A 685 -19.07 12.17 -17.18
C GLY A 685 -19.55 13.14 -16.12
N CYS A 686 -19.53 12.77 -14.85
CA CYS A 686 -19.78 13.68 -13.73
C CYS A 686 -18.44 14.12 -13.13
N LEU A 687 -18.34 15.33 -12.62
CA LEU A 687 -17.14 15.78 -11.91
C LEU A 687 -17.50 16.31 -10.53
N SER A 688 -17.09 15.60 -9.48
CA SER A 688 -17.30 15.97 -8.08
C SER A 688 -15.97 16.09 -7.36
N TYR A 689 -15.80 17.14 -6.56
CA TYR A 689 -14.58 17.39 -5.80
C TYR A 689 -14.85 18.29 -4.59
N ASP A 690 -13.99 18.16 -3.60
CA ASP A 690 -13.98 18.98 -2.39
C ASP A 690 -12.76 19.90 -2.41
N LEU A 691 -12.98 21.16 -2.07
CA LEU A 691 -11.96 22.21 -2.02
C LEU A 691 -11.94 22.84 -0.66
N GLN A 692 -10.75 23.09 -0.13
CA GLN A 692 -10.57 23.83 1.11
C GLN A 692 -9.45 24.84 0.97
N VAL A 693 -9.66 26.02 1.56
CA VAL A 693 -8.65 27.07 1.69
C VAL A 693 -8.65 27.62 3.11
N LYS A 694 -7.47 27.85 3.67
CA LYS A 694 -7.33 28.68 4.88
C LYS A 694 -6.80 30.05 4.53
N MET A 695 -7.43 31.04 5.13
CA MET A 695 -7.24 32.43 4.77
C MET A 695 -7.23 33.32 6.00
N ASN A 696 -6.53 34.43 5.87
CA ASN A 696 -6.41 35.43 6.91
C ASN A 696 -6.50 36.83 6.28
N ASN A 697 -7.18 37.74 6.96
CA ASN A 697 -7.15 39.15 6.61
C ASN A 697 -7.05 40.03 7.86
N THR A 698 -6.09 40.97 7.86
CA THR A 698 -5.79 41.83 9.01
C THR A 698 -6.55 43.16 9.03
N LEU A 699 -7.32 43.47 7.98
CA LEU A 699 -8.08 44.72 7.87
C LEU A 699 -9.54 44.54 8.28
N LYS A 700 -10.18 45.70 8.50
CA LYS A 700 -11.59 45.82 8.87
C LYS A 700 -12.56 45.56 7.70
N TYR A 701 -12.04 45.47 6.48
CA TYR A 701 -12.79 45.21 5.26
C TYR A 701 -11.97 44.27 4.37
N PHE A 702 -12.65 43.35 3.70
CA PHE A 702 -11.99 42.30 2.94
C PHE A 702 -12.98 41.59 2.01
N MET A 703 -12.43 40.93 0.99
CA MET A 703 -13.11 39.86 0.28
C MET A 703 -12.05 38.85 -0.14
N THR A 704 -12.13 37.61 0.36
CA THR A 704 -11.17 36.54 0.06
C THR A 704 -11.87 35.18 0.07
N GLY A 705 -11.41 34.27 -0.78
CA GLY A 705 -11.91 32.90 -0.84
C GLY A 705 -11.42 32.12 -2.05
N ILE A 706 -12.26 31.23 -2.56
CA ILE A 706 -11.97 30.30 -3.65
C ILE A 706 -12.98 30.40 -4.79
N ALA A 707 -12.48 30.25 -6.01
CA ALA A 707 -13.25 30.10 -7.23
C ALA A 707 -13.08 28.68 -7.80
N PHE A 708 -14.15 28.12 -8.34
CA PHE A 708 -14.22 26.74 -8.83
C PHE A 708 -15.24 26.65 -9.97
N ARG A 709 -15.24 25.54 -10.71
CA ARG A 709 -15.96 25.43 -12.00
C ARG A 709 -15.51 26.47 -13.03
N MET A 710 -14.21 26.80 -13.06
CA MET A 710 -13.72 27.85 -13.92
C MET A 710 -13.52 27.38 -15.36
N ARG A 711 -14.12 28.09 -16.31
CA ARG A 711 -13.94 27.84 -17.73
C ARG A 711 -14.15 29.08 -18.56
N ASN A 712 -13.50 29.14 -19.71
CA ASN A 712 -13.74 30.23 -20.66
C ASN A 712 -15.07 30.03 -21.40
N ASN A 713 -15.70 31.13 -21.78
CA ASN A 713 -16.86 31.15 -22.63
C ASN A 713 -16.53 30.54 -24.00
N SER A 714 -17.38 29.63 -24.46
CA SER A 714 -17.24 28.89 -25.72
C SER A 714 -17.85 29.62 -26.94
N GLY A 715 -18.20 30.90 -26.80
CA GLY A 715 -18.77 31.71 -27.89
C GLY A 715 -17.87 31.83 -29.12
N THR A 716 -18.44 32.03 -30.30
CA THR A 716 -17.72 32.07 -31.59
C THR A 716 -17.05 33.42 -31.90
N ALA A 717 -17.30 34.47 -31.12
CA ALA A 717 -16.69 35.78 -31.30
C ALA A 717 -15.36 35.90 -30.53
N ALA A 718 -14.28 36.32 -31.20
CA ALA A 718 -12.92 36.39 -30.63
C ALA A 718 -12.79 37.30 -29.39
N ALA A 719 -13.71 38.26 -29.19
CA ALA A 719 -13.77 39.11 -27.99
C ALA A 719 -14.46 38.41 -26.80
N ASN A 720 -15.23 37.36 -27.05
CA ASN A 720 -16.03 36.65 -26.04
C ASN A 720 -15.41 35.30 -25.64
N THR A 721 -14.56 34.69 -26.49
CA THR A 721 -13.82 33.44 -26.20
C THR A 721 -12.88 33.53 -24.99
N LEU A 722 -12.67 34.74 -24.47
CA LEU A 722 -11.78 35.01 -23.38
C LEU A 722 -12.52 35.25 -22.05
N ASP A 723 -13.86 35.34 -22.02
CA ASP A 723 -14.61 35.64 -20.80
C ASP A 723 -14.69 34.43 -19.84
N LEU A 724 -14.51 34.61 -18.53
CA LEU A 724 -14.45 33.52 -17.55
C LEU A 724 -15.80 33.25 -16.84
N TYR A 725 -16.29 32.03 -16.91
CA TYR A 725 -17.42 31.56 -16.09
C TYR A 725 -16.94 30.75 -14.90
N THR A 726 -17.54 30.97 -13.72
CA THR A 726 -17.10 30.33 -12.47
C THR A 726 -18.15 30.44 -11.38
N TYR A 727 -18.10 29.53 -10.41
CA TYR A 727 -18.61 29.77 -9.06
C TYR A 727 -17.50 30.29 -8.16
N GLY A 728 -17.89 30.88 -7.02
CA GLY A 728 -16.95 31.16 -5.95
C GLY A 728 -17.63 31.31 -4.60
N VAL A 729 -16.85 31.06 -3.54
CA VAL A 729 -17.25 31.33 -2.16
C VAL A 729 -16.23 32.27 -1.55
N SER A 730 -16.72 33.33 -0.91
CA SER A 730 -15.85 34.33 -0.31
C SER A 730 -16.39 34.84 1.01
N VAL A 731 -15.50 35.12 1.97
CA VAL A 731 -15.84 35.91 3.16
C VAL A 731 -15.67 37.37 2.79
N VAL A 732 -16.73 38.17 2.98
CA VAL A 732 -16.88 39.54 2.50
C VAL A 732 -17.21 40.47 3.66
N ARG A 733 -16.56 41.62 3.71
CA ARG A 733 -16.94 42.75 4.57
C ARG A 733 -16.73 44.07 3.86
N GLN A 734 -17.79 44.84 3.72
CA GLN A 734 -17.84 46.05 2.90
C GLN A 734 -17.45 47.30 3.69
N ARG A 735 -16.95 48.31 2.99
CA ARG A 735 -16.58 49.62 3.55
C ARG A 735 -17.10 50.76 2.70
N GLU A 736 -17.67 51.74 3.39
CA GLU A 736 -17.95 53.05 2.83
C GLU A 736 -17.12 54.12 3.52
N SER A 737 -16.70 55.12 2.75
CA SER A 737 -15.99 56.30 3.22
C SER A 737 -16.77 57.57 2.93
N LYS A 738 -16.63 58.55 3.81
CA LYS A 738 -17.17 59.90 3.64
C LYS A 738 -16.13 60.90 4.12
N ARG A 739 -16.06 62.04 3.45
CA ARG A 739 -15.21 63.18 3.85
C ARG A 739 -16.07 64.25 4.53
N GLN A 740 -15.56 64.90 5.57
CA GLN A 740 -16.14 66.11 6.15
C GLN A 740 -15.16 67.26 6.10
N ARG A 741 -15.67 68.49 6.08
CA ARG A 741 -14.89 69.73 6.11
C ARG A 741 -15.25 70.51 7.37
N GLU A 742 -14.24 70.88 8.13
CA GLU A 742 -14.36 71.72 9.32
C GLU A 742 -13.60 73.03 9.07
N SER A 743 -14.21 74.17 9.39
CA SER A 743 -13.57 75.48 9.23
C SER A 743 -12.51 75.69 10.30
N TRP A 744 -11.36 76.29 9.93
CA TRP A 744 -10.30 76.67 10.87
C TRP A 744 -10.81 77.54 12.02
N PHE A 745 -11.81 78.38 11.75
CA PHE A 745 -12.34 79.34 12.72
C PHE A 745 -13.25 78.74 13.80
N GLY A 746 -13.42 77.41 13.83
CA GLY A 746 -14.16 76.69 14.87
C GLY A 746 -15.65 77.06 14.90
N GLY A 747 -16.50 76.19 14.35
CA GLY A 747 -17.95 76.31 14.52
C GLY A 747 -18.80 75.99 13.29
N TRP A 748 -18.20 75.93 12.10
CA TRP A 748 -18.90 75.56 10.86
C TRP A 748 -18.36 74.24 10.31
N SER A 749 -19.16 73.17 10.45
CA SER A 749 -18.92 71.84 9.89
C SER A 749 -19.83 71.60 8.70
N TRP A 750 -19.27 71.28 7.53
CA TRP A 750 -20.06 70.95 6.34
C TRP A 750 -20.07 69.44 6.09
N ASN A 751 -21.28 68.86 6.16
CA ASN A 751 -21.51 67.41 6.09
C ASN A 751 -22.04 66.93 4.73
N GLY A 752 -21.98 67.77 3.68
CA GLY A 752 -22.68 67.58 2.41
C GLY A 752 -22.14 66.51 1.46
N PHE A 753 -21.20 65.66 1.88
CA PHE A 753 -20.75 64.53 1.07
C PHE A 753 -21.58 63.27 1.34
N ASN A 754 -22.08 62.60 0.30
CA ASN A 754 -22.69 61.28 0.44
C ASN A 754 -21.64 60.22 0.77
N TRP A 755 -22.04 59.14 1.44
CA TRP A 755 -21.20 57.96 1.61
C TRP A 755 -20.83 57.39 0.23
N ARG A 756 -19.56 57.03 0.07
CA ARG A 756 -19.02 56.45 -1.17
C ARG A 756 -18.44 55.08 -0.87
N GLN A 757 -18.66 54.14 -1.78
CA GLN A 757 -18.03 52.84 -1.70
C GLN A 757 -16.55 52.98 -2.01
N ASP A 758 -15.72 52.47 -1.11
CA ASP A 758 -14.26 52.59 -1.16
C ASP A 758 -13.58 51.31 -0.67
N ASP A 759 -14.23 50.17 -0.89
CA ASP A 759 -13.72 48.85 -0.51
C ASP A 759 -13.02 48.12 -1.67
N GLY A 760 -13.19 48.59 -2.92
CA GLY A 760 -12.70 47.92 -4.12
C GLY A 760 -13.42 46.60 -4.45
N ILE A 761 -14.50 46.25 -3.74
CA ILE A 761 -15.32 45.05 -3.96
C ILE A 761 -16.25 45.30 -5.16
N ASN A 762 -16.60 44.25 -5.92
CA ASN A 762 -17.57 44.40 -6.99
C ASN A 762 -18.99 44.70 -6.45
N PRO A 763 -19.72 45.73 -6.95
CA PRO A 763 -21.07 46.08 -6.51
C PRO A 763 -22.07 44.93 -6.55
N LYS A 764 -21.94 44.00 -7.51
CA LYS A 764 -22.81 42.83 -7.60
C LYS A 764 -22.51 41.75 -6.56
N LEU A 765 -21.37 41.86 -5.86
CA LEU A 765 -20.93 40.97 -4.79
C LEU A 765 -21.03 41.62 -3.40
N ARG A 766 -21.76 42.74 -3.30
CA ARG A 766 -22.06 43.41 -2.04
C ARG A 766 -23.46 43.01 -1.53
N PRO A 767 -23.59 42.01 -0.65
CA PRO A 767 -24.90 41.56 -0.15
C PRO A 767 -25.64 42.56 0.76
N PHE A 768 -25.01 43.65 1.20
CA PHE A 768 -25.53 44.54 2.23
C PHE A 768 -25.81 45.92 1.66
N ASN A 769 -26.98 46.46 2.00
CA ASN A 769 -27.40 47.82 1.72
C ASN A 769 -27.48 48.69 2.99
N THR A 770 -27.25 48.08 4.14
CA THR A 770 -27.37 48.67 5.46
C THR A 770 -26.04 48.52 6.21
N TYR A 771 -25.71 49.54 6.99
CA TYR A 771 -24.46 49.63 7.74
C TYR A 771 -24.77 49.89 9.20
N ASN A 772 -23.82 49.54 10.08
CA ASN A 772 -23.94 49.71 11.53
C ASN A 772 -24.03 51.19 11.99
N VAL A 773 -24.03 52.14 11.06
CA VAL A 773 -24.20 53.57 11.30
C VAL A 773 -25.13 54.17 10.25
N ALA A 774 -26.21 54.81 10.71
CA ALA A 774 -27.22 55.45 9.86
C ALA A 774 -26.68 56.63 9.04
N ASP A 775 -27.39 57.00 7.97
CA ASP A 775 -27.08 58.18 7.19
C ASP A 775 -27.32 59.47 8.00
N GLY A 776 -26.36 60.40 7.98
CA GLY A 776 -26.46 61.70 8.68
C GLY A 776 -25.87 61.76 10.10
N VAL A 777 -25.22 60.70 10.59
CA VAL A 777 -24.63 60.63 11.94
C VAL A 777 -23.35 61.49 12.07
N ALA A 778 -23.18 62.16 13.21
CA ALA A 778 -22.00 62.98 13.56
C ALA A 778 -20.73 62.13 13.80
N TYR A 779 -19.54 62.69 13.54
CA TYR A 779 -18.25 61.97 13.62
C TYR A 779 -17.85 61.51 15.04
N ASN A 780 -18.55 61.97 16.09
CA ASN A 780 -18.33 61.54 17.48
C ASN A 780 -19.02 60.21 17.82
N ASN A 781 -19.47 59.44 16.82
CA ASN A 781 -20.10 58.15 17.05
C ASN A 781 -19.04 57.08 17.34
N ALA A 782 -19.20 56.36 18.46
CA ALA A 782 -18.31 55.27 18.85
C ALA A 782 -18.21 54.16 17.78
N ASN A 783 -19.21 54.00 16.91
CA ASN A 783 -19.29 53.00 15.84
C ASN A 783 -18.73 53.46 14.48
N LEU A 784 -18.23 54.70 14.37
CA LEU A 784 -17.52 55.20 13.19
C LEU A 784 -16.00 55.15 13.40
N ASP A 785 -15.27 54.79 12.34
CA ASP A 785 -13.80 54.86 12.32
C ASP A 785 -13.38 56.19 11.69
N ILE A 786 -12.75 57.05 12.47
CA ILE A 786 -12.40 58.42 12.06
C ILE A 786 -10.89 58.49 11.84
N GLY A 787 -10.51 58.84 10.62
CA GLY A 787 -9.12 59.05 10.23
C GLY A 787 -8.54 60.35 10.81
N PRO A 788 -7.20 60.51 10.74
CA PRO A 788 -6.53 61.72 11.20
C PRO A 788 -7.01 62.95 10.44
N GLU A 789 -6.97 64.09 11.11
CA GLU A 789 -7.28 65.38 10.51
C GLU A 789 -6.13 65.83 9.60
N TYR A 790 -6.45 66.35 8.42
CA TYR A 790 -5.48 66.88 7.47
C TYR A 790 -5.98 68.16 6.82
N SER A 791 -5.05 69.07 6.49
CA SER A 791 -5.36 70.30 5.75
C SER A 791 -5.75 69.95 4.33
N CYS A 792 -6.93 70.37 3.91
CA CYS A 792 -7.48 69.94 2.63
C CYS A 792 -7.89 71.09 1.71
N ASP A 793 -7.82 72.32 2.24
CA ASP A 793 -7.80 73.60 1.55
C ASP A 793 -7.28 74.68 2.54
N LEU A 794 -7.05 75.91 2.08
CA LEU A 794 -6.48 77.02 2.87
C LEU A 794 -7.31 77.37 4.13
N LEU A 795 -8.63 77.16 4.10
CA LEU A 795 -9.56 77.52 5.18
C LEU A 795 -10.23 76.32 5.85
N TRP A 796 -9.91 75.10 5.43
CA TRP A 796 -10.65 73.90 5.82
C TRP A 796 -9.71 72.76 6.22
N THR A 797 -9.99 72.17 7.38
CA THR A 797 -9.48 70.85 7.74
C THR A 797 -10.47 69.78 7.32
N CYS A 798 -9.96 68.61 6.98
CA CYS A 798 -10.75 67.46 6.59
C CYS A 798 -10.44 66.24 7.44
N ARG A 799 -11.46 65.40 7.61
CA ARG A 799 -11.35 64.06 8.17
C ARG A 799 -12.09 63.08 7.27
N ASN A 800 -11.57 61.85 7.19
CA ASN A 800 -12.27 60.74 6.56
C ASN A 800 -12.98 59.92 7.65
N ALA A 801 -14.27 59.66 7.49
CA ALA A 801 -15.00 58.67 8.27
C ALA A 801 -15.21 57.41 7.45
N TYR A 802 -15.12 56.27 8.12
CA TYR A 802 -15.40 54.96 7.55
C TYR A 802 -16.49 54.25 8.35
N ARG A 803 -17.40 53.59 7.63
CA ARG A 803 -18.38 52.65 8.18
C ARG A 803 -18.27 51.31 7.49
N TYR A 804 -18.61 50.25 8.22
CA TYR A 804 -18.43 48.87 7.78
C TYR A 804 -19.75 48.11 7.86
N SER A 805 -19.97 47.22 6.90
CA SER A 805 -21.07 46.27 6.97
C SER A 805 -20.77 45.19 8.02
N ASP A 806 -21.79 44.39 8.34
CA ASP A 806 -21.53 43.10 8.95
C ASP A 806 -20.78 42.19 7.94
N PRO A 807 -19.92 41.29 8.43
CA PRO A 807 -19.23 40.31 7.59
C PRO A 807 -20.22 39.24 7.10
N ALA A 808 -19.97 38.66 5.93
CA ALA A 808 -20.77 37.55 5.39
C ALA A 808 -19.93 36.50 4.68
N ILE A 809 -20.41 35.26 4.64
CA ILE A 809 -19.99 34.24 3.67
C ILE A 809 -20.93 34.36 2.48
N VAL A 810 -20.39 34.54 1.28
CA VAL A 810 -21.14 34.77 0.05
C VAL A 810 -20.80 33.66 -0.95
N LEU A 811 -21.82 32.90 -1.37
CA LEU A 811 -21.76 32.02 -2.54
C LEU A 811 -22.22 32.83 -3.75
N TRP A 812 -21.36 32.94 -4.75
CA TRP A 812 -21.60 33.72 -5.95
C TRP A 812 -21.28 32.94 -7.21
N GLN A 813 -21.90 33.37 -8.29
CA GLN A 813 -21.72 32.84 -9.64
C GLN A 813 -21.38 33.99 -10.57
N ARG A 814 -20.53 33.71 -11.55
CA ARG A 814 -20.35 34.52 -12.75
C ARG A 814 -20.67 33.67 -13.96
N ASN A 815 -21.71 34.07 -14.70
CA ASN A 815 -22.14 33.38 -15.92
C ASN A 815 -22.73 34.41 -16.90
N GLY A 816 -22.78 34.07 -18.19
CA GLY A 816 -23.18 34.99 -19.27
C GLY A 816 -23.67 34.26 -20.51
N PRO A 817 -24.38 34.94 -21.43
CA PRO A 817 -24.75 34.36 -22.72
C PRO A 817 -23.53 34.17 -23.62
N ASP A 818 -23.62 33.28 -24.61
CA ASP A 818 -22.50 32.92 -25.50
C ASP A 818 -21.89 34.14 -26.24
N VAL A 819 -22.67 35.19 -26.45
CA VAL A 819 -22.28 36.41 -27.19
C VAL A 819 -22.10 37.66 -26.31
N GLY A 820 -21.99 37.53 -24.98
CA GLY A 820 -21.83 38.67 -24.07
C GLY A 820 -20.93 38.40 -22.87
N LEU A 821 -20.67 39.45 -22.09
CA LEU A 821 -19.86 39.38 -20.86
C LEU A 821 -20.67 38.77 -19.70
N GLY A 822 -20.01 37.91 -18.94
CA GLY A 822 -20.54 37.30 -17.74
C GLY A 822 -20.85 38.32 -16.65
N ILE A 823 -21.95 38.09 -15.96
CA ILE A 823 -22.46 38.95 -14.89
C ILE A 823 -22.33 38.21 -13.56
N PHE A 824 -21.91 38.94 -12.52
CA PHE A 824 -21.90 38.44 -11.16
C PHE A 824 -23.29 38.40 -10.56
N LYS A 825 -23.54 37.33 -9.83
CA LYS A 825 -24.76 37.12 -9.07
C LYS A 825 -24.42 36.46 -7.74
N ILE A 826 -25.02 36.94 -6.67
CA ILE A 826 -24.99 36.26 -5.37
C ILE A 826 -26.07 35.19 -5.42
N LEU A 827 -25.71 33.92 -5.21
CA LEU A 827 -26.68 32.83 -5.13
C LEU A 827 -27.28 32.76 -3.73
N ALA A 828 -26.42 32.85 -2.72
CA ALA A 828 -26.81 32.90 -1.32
C ALA A 828 -25.74 33.61 -0.50
N TYR A 829 -26.15 34.25 0.61
CA TYR A 829 -25.21 34.75 1.59
C TYR A 829 -25.68 34.50 3.01
N ARG A 830 -24.72 34.42 3.91
CA ARG A 830 -24.91 34.26 5.34
C ARG A 830 -24.15 35.36 6.07
N THR A 831 -24.86 36.17 6.84
CA THR A 831 -24.23 37.14 7.75
C THR A 831 -23.52 36.38 8.87
N ILE A 832 -22.24 36.69 9.07
CA ILE A 832 -21.41 36.12 10.12
C ILE A 832 -21.71 36.84 11.44
N THR A 833 -22.00 36.06 12.47
CA THR A 833 -22.29 36.51 13.83
C THR A 833 -21.15 36.14 14.78
N ALA A 834 -21.16 36.69 15.99
CA ALA A 834 -20.19 36.31 17.02
C ALA A 834 -20.25 34.81 17.37
N ALA A 835 -21.42 34.17 17.25
CA ALA A 835 -21.61 32.75 17.54
C ALA A 835 -20.88 31.83 16.56
N ASP A 836 -20.55 32.31 15.35
CA ASP A 836 -19.83 31.51 14.34
C ASP A 836 -18.35 31.37 14.66
N GLY A 837 -17.82 32.23 15.52
CA GLY A 837 -16.42 32.21 15.95
C GLY A 837 -15.42 32.64 14.87
N LEU A 838 -15.88 33.10 13.70
CA LEU A 838 -15.02 33.46 12.55
C LEU A 838 -14.37 34.84 12.68
N THR A 839 -14.88 35.69 13.57
CA THR A 839 -14.44 37.09 13.72
C THR A 839 -14.03 37.38 15.16
N THR A 840 -13.27 38.45 15.34
CA THR A 840 -12.88 38.99 16.65
C THR A 840 -13.06 40.50 16.67
N GLY A 841 -13.30 41.09 17.84
CA GLY A 841 -13.68 42.49 18.01
C GLY A 841 -15.18 42.75 17.82
N SER A 842 -15.59 44.02 17.86
CA SER A 842 -16.98 44.45 17.74
C SER A 842 -17.13 45.76 16.96
N GLY A 843 -18.29 45.96 16.33
CA GLY A 843 -18.59 47.16 15.55
C GLY A 843 -17.48 47.52 14.55
N LYS A 844 -16.89 48.71 14.71
CA LYS A 844 -15.79 49.21 13.87
C LYS A 844 -14.45 48.51 14.03
N SER A 845 -14.25 47.76 15.12
CA SER A 845 -12.99 47.04 15.41
C SER A 845 -13.01 45.58 14.95
N LEU A 846 -14.17 45.09 14.49
CA LEU A 846 -14.34 43.70 14.09
C LEU A 846 -13.39 43.36 12.93
N VAL A 847 -12.77 42.18 12.95
CA VAL A 847 -11.87 41.67 11.89
C VAL A 847 -12.03 40.15 11.78
N LEU A 848 -11.51 39.55 10.72
CA LEU A 848 -11.47 38.09 10.56
C LEU A 848 -10.48 37.50 11.58
N LYS A 849 -10.81 36.35 12.19
CA LYS A 849 -9.82 35.62 12.99
C LYS A 849 -8.69 35.11 12.08
N PRO A 850 -7.46 34.94 12.60
CA PRO A 850 -6.39 34.31 11.84
C PRO A 850 -6.76 32.89 11.41
N TRP A 851 -6.55 32.59 10.12
CA TRP A 851 -6.66 31.26 9.52
C TRP A 851 -8.07 30.67 9.58
N VAL A 852 -9.06 31.47 9.18
CA VAL A 852 -10.41 30.97 8.92
C VAL A 852 -10.37 30.05 7.71
N THR A 853 -11.07 28.91 7.81
CA THR A 853 -11.13 27.92 6.74
C THR A 853 -12.48 28.03 6.02
N LEU A 854 -12.46 28.10 4.70
CA LEU A 854 -13.63 27.84 3.86
C LEU A 854 -13.44 26.51 3.16
N MET A 855 -14.50 25.71 3.10
CA MET A 855 -14.55 24.50 2.30
C MET A 855 -15.81 24.49 1.43
N VAL A 856 -15.67 24.02 0.20
CA VAL A 856 -16.76 23.76 -0.72
C VAL A 856 -16.74 22.29 -1.10
N ARG A 857 -17.90 21.63 -0.97
CA ARG A 857 -18.13 20.32 -1.58
C ARG A 857 -19.02 20.52 -2.80
N LEU A 858 -18.49 20.13 -3.96
CA LEU A 858 -19.19 20.17 -5.22
C LEU A 858 -19.49 18.74 -5.66
N ILE A 859 -20.77 18.42 -5.75
CA ILE A 859 -21.23 17.13 -6.28
C ILE A 859 -21.96 17.39 -7.59
N GLU A 860 -21.60 16.66 -8.63
CA GLU A 860 -22.34 16.65 -9.88
C GLU A 860 -22.92 15.28 -10.15
N GLY A 861 -24.19 15.22 -10.56
CA GLY A 861 -24.83 13.96 -10.88
C GLY A 861 -26.22 14.11 -11.48
N TYR A 862 -26.82 12.96 -11.79
CA TYR A 862 -28.19 12.84 -12.28
C TYR A 862 -29.14 12.54 -11.12
N GLU A 863 -30.28 13.21 -11.06
CA GLU A 863 -31.29 12.97 -10.03
C GLU A 863 -32.09 11.70 -10.32
N LEU A 864 -32.32 10.89 -9.28
CA LEU A 864 -33.33 9.83 -9.28
C LEU A 864 -34.17 9.93 -8.02
N PRO A 865 -35.44 10.39 -8.11
CA PRO A 865 -36.34 10.37 -6.96
C PRO A 865 -36.76 8.93 -6.65
N PHE A 866 -36.87 8.61 -5.36
CA PHE A 866 -37.28 7.31 -4.87
C PHE A 866 -38.29 7.41 -3.73
N ASP A 867 -39.10 6.38 -3.60
CA ASP A 867 -39.95 6.10 -2.44
C ASP A 867 -39.59 4.71 -1.88
N THR A 868 -40.29 4.32 -0.81
CA THR A 868 -40.16 2.98 -0.19
C THR A 868 -38.74 2.57 0.22
N GLY A 869 -37.91 3.56 0.54
CA GLY A 869 -36.54 3.41 1.01
C GLY A 869 -36.47 2.54 2.26
N ARG A 870 -35.73 1.43 2.14
CA ARG A 870 -35.59 0.38 3.14
C ARG A 870 -34.39 0.61 4.04
N VAL A 871 -34.61 0.39 5.34
CA VAL A 871 -33.57 0.15 6.33
C VAL A 871 -33.65 -1.31 6.74
N ASP A 872 -32.57 -2.08 6.57
CA ASP A 872 -32.55 -3.49 6.92
C ASP A 872 -32.45 -3.74 8.44
N ALA A 873 -32.38 -5.02 8.86
CA ALA A 873 -32.30 -5.39 10.26
C ALA A 873 -31.03 -4.88 10.96
N ALA A 874 -29.95 -4.68 10.19
CA ALA A 874 -28.66 -4.18 10.65
C ALA A 874 -28.55 -2.64 10.57
N GLY A 875 -29.61 -1.95 10.13
CA GLY A 875 -29.61 -0.49 9.96
C GLY A 875 -29.05 -0.02 8.61
N LYS A 876 -28.74 -0.93 7.68
CA LYS A 876 -28.21 -0.59 6.36
C LYS A 876 -29.31 0.01 5.48
N HIS A 877 -28.97 1.07 4.78
CA HIS A 877 -29.79 1.75 3.79
C HIS A 877 -28.90 2.23 2.64
N LEU A 878 -29.50 2.79 1.58
CA LEU A 878 -28.74 3.33 0.45
C LEU A 878 -27.89 4.51 0.91
N LYS A 879 -26.60 4.48 0.57
CA LYS A 879 -25.64 5.44 1.12
C LYS A 879 -24.61 5.86 0.07
N TYR A 880 -23.76 6.84 0.38
CA TYR A 880 -22.71 7.29 -0.54
C TYR A 880 -21.78 6.14 -0.93
N GLY A 881 -21.43 6.05 -2.21
CA GLY A 881 -20.53 5.02 -2.74
C GLY A 881 -21.23 3.70 -3.13
N ASP A 882 -22.46 3.46 -2.69
CA ASP A 882 -23.22 2.28 -3.09
C ASP A 882 -23.48 2.26 -4.60
N THR A 883 -23.43 1.07 -5.18
CA THR A 883 -23.88 0.83 -6.56
C THR A 883 -25.28 0.23 -6.54
N ILE A 884 -26.21 0.91 -7.21
CA ILE A 884 -27.60 0.49 -7.37
C ILE A 884 -27.82 -0.11 -8.75
N THR A 885 -28.69 -1.11 -8.84
CA THR A 885 -29.12 -1.73 -10.10
C THR A 885 -30.60 -2.08 -10.09
N ASN A 886 -31.23 -2.14 -11.26
CA ASN A 886 -32.56 -2.75 -11.43
C ASN A 886 -32.48 -4.16 -12.08
N GLY A 887 -31.27 -4.73 -12.16
CA GLY A 887 -30.96 -6.00 -12.85
C GLY A 887 -30.50 -5.84 -14.30
N THR A 888 -30.78 -4.70 -14.94
CA THR A 888 -30.34 -4.40 -16.32
C THR A 888 -29.52 -3.11 -16.44
N LYS A 889 -29.78 -2.15 -15.54
CA LYS A 889 -29.16 -0.83 -15.50
C LYS A 889 -28.45 -0.66 -14.16
N SER A 890 -27.39 0.13 -14.13
CA SER A 890 -26.60 0.37 -12.92
C SER A 890 -26.20 1.84 -12.80
N ALA A 891 -26.05 2.30 -11.57
CA ALA A 891 -25.48 3.62 -11.27
C ALA A 891 -24.82 3.60 -9.88
N ARG A 892 -23.85 4.49 -9.66
CA ARG A 892 -23.24 4.72 -8.35
C ARG A 892 -23.85 5.95 -7.69
N ILE A 893 -24.07 5.91 -6.39
CA ILE A 893 -24.52 7.05 -5.58
C ILE A 893 -23.30 7.92 -5.24
N ILE A 894 -23.30 9.19 -5.67
CA ILE A 894 -22.14 10.12 -5.56
C ILE A 894 -22.35 11.25 -4.54
N GLY A 895 -23.42 11.19 -3.75
CA GLY A 895 -23.66 12.06 -2.61
C GLY A 895 -24.58 11.37 -1.61
N THR A 896 -24.59 11.83 -0.37
CA THR A 896 -25.56 11.29 0.59
C THR A 896 -26.99 11.57 0.09
N PRO A 897 -27.91 10.59 0.15
CA PRO A 897 -29.30 10.76 -0.30
C PRO A 897 -30.00 11.96 0.32
N ILE A 898 -30.65 12.77 -0.51
CA ILE A 898 -31.42 13.93 -0.06
C ILE A 898 -32.81 13.44 0.35
N MET A 899 -33.04 13.35 1.66
CA MET A 899 -34.28 12.77 2.18
C MET A 899 -35.39 13.82 2.30
N THR A 900 -36.58 13.48 1.80
CA THR A 900 -37.85 14.21 2.01
C THR A 900 -38.75 13.54 3.05
N ALA A 901 -38.54 12.24 3.30
CA ALA A 901 -39.08 11.47 4.43
C ALA A 901 -37.95 10.68 5.08
N ALA A 902 -37.91 10.62 6.42
CA ALA A 902 -36.81 9.96 7.13
C ALA A 902 -36.74 8.46 6.77
N TRP A 903 -35.53 7.88 6.77
CA TRP A 903 -35.29 6.47 6.45
C TRP A 903 -36.11 5.48 7.31
N GLY A 904 -36.53 5.88 8.52
CA GLY A 904 -37.25 5.04 9.47
C GLY A 904 -36.30 4.22 10.35
N GLY A 905 -36.86 3.33 11.18
CA GLY A 905 -36.09 2.40 12.02
C GLY A 905 -35.67 1.13 11.27
N ASN A 906 -34.92 0.25 11.94
CA ASN A 906 -34.54 -1.05 11.37
C ASN A 906 -35.78 -1.85 10.92
N ASN A 907 -35.68 -2.51 9.78
CA ASN A 907 -36.77 -3.25 9.13
C ASN A 907 -37.97 -2.41 8.69
N THR A 908 -37.77 -1.14 8.33
CA THR A 908 -38.82 -0.29 7.77
C THR A 908 -38.53 0.07 6.31
N THR A 909 -39.56 0.49 5.57
CA THR A 909 -39.51 0.88 4.14
C THR A 909 -40.17 2.24 3.91
N VAL A 910 -39.89 3.20 4.80
CA VAL A 910 -40.60 4.50 4.83
C VAL A 910 -39.77 5.65 4.26
N GLY A 911 -38.49 5.43 3.96
CA GLY A 911 -37.61 6.46 3.41
C GLY A 911 -38.09 6.93 2.04
N ALA A 912 -38.04 8.24 1.81
CA ALA A 912 -38.29 8.82 0.49
C ALA A 912 -37.38 10.02 0.28
N GLY A 913 -36.97 10.25 -0.95
CA GLY A 913 -36.00 11.30 -1.26
C GLY A 913 -35.48 11.24 -2.69
N THR A 914 -34.31 11.84 -2.90
CA THR A 914 -33.63 11.90 -4.19
C THR A 914 -32.20 11.39 -4.06
N LEU A 915 -31.83 10.44 -4.93
CA LEU A 915 -30.46 9.97 -5.10
C LEU A 915 -29.75 10.84 -6.14
N ILE A 916 -28.46 11.10 -5.90
CA ILE A 916 -27.57 11.76 -6.86
C ILE A 916 -26.67 10.68 -7.46
N LEU A 917 -26.80 10.46 -8.76
CA LEU A 917 -26.22 9.33 -9.46
C LEU A 917 -25.07 9.73 -10.39
N THR A 918 -24.10 8.85 -10.48
CA THR A 918 -22.97 8.90 -11.41
C THR A 918 -22.72 7.53 -12.02
N ASN A 919 -21.84 7.41 -13.02
CA ASN A 919 -21.57 6.15 -13.72
C ASN A 919 -22.84 5.41 -14.18
N THR A 920 -23.83 6.15 -14.66
CA THR A 920 -25.12 5.56 -15.06
C THR A 920 -24.93 4.77 -16.35
N SER A 921 -25.45 3.54 -16.41
CA SER A 921 -25.34 2.67 -17.59
C SER A 921 -25.96 3.27 -18.87
N SER A 922 -26.93 4.17 -18.71
CA SER A 922 -27.51 4.99 -19.77
C SER A 922 -28.10 6.27 -19.16
N ILE A 923 -27.99 7.40 -19.86
CA ILE A 923 -28.70 8.65 -19.51
C ILE A 923 -30.21 8.38 -19.66
N ASN A 924 -31.04 8.80 -18.69
CA ASN A 924 -32.44 8.37 -18.53
C ASN A 924 -32.60 6.86 -18.29
N GLY A 925 -31.63 6.24 -17.61
CA GLY A 925 -31.61 4.81 -17.36
C GLY A 925 -32.80 4.36 -16.52
N PHE A 926 -32.97 4.88 -15.31
CA PHE A 926 -34.03 4.40 -14.43
C PHE A 926 -35.39 5.00 -14.77
N ALA A 927 -36.42 4.15 -14.83
CA ALA A 927 -37.80 4.55 -15.07
C ALA A 927 -38.59 4.64 -13.76
N ASN A 928 -39.71 5.38 -13.79
CA ASN A 928 -40.65 5.38 -12.68
C ASN A 928 -41.16 3.96 -12.41
N GLY A 929 -41.12 3.53 -11.15
CA GLY A 929 -41.56 2.23 -10.70
C GLY A 929 -40.47 1.14 -10.68
N ASP A 930 -39.25 1.43 -11.14
CA ASP A 930 -38.13 0.49 -11.10
C ASP A 930 -37.72 0.17 -9.65
N ASN A 931 -37.54 -1.12 -9.35
CA ASN A 931 -36.96 -1.55 -8.07
C ASN A 931 -35.44 -1.35 -8.08
N LEU A 932 -34.91 -0.76 -7.02
CA LEU A 932 -33.49 -0.46 -6.86
C LEU A 932 -32.87 -1.46 -5.88
N TYR A 933 -31.95 -2.29 -6.37
CA TYR A 933 -31.19 -3.27 -5.61
C TYR A 933 -29.77 -2.76 -5.39
N LEU A 934 -29.16 -3.07 -4.25
CA LEU A 934 -27.70 -2.96 -4.13
C LEU A 934 -27.05 -4.03 -5.00
N ASP A 935 -25.90 -3.72 -5.59
CA ASP A 935 -25.19 -4.66 -6.45
C ASP A 935 -24.93 -6.01 -5.75
N GLY A 936 -25.23 -7.12 -6.45
CA GLY A 936 -25.23 -8.48 -5.90
C GLY A 936 -26.36 -8.84 -4.92
N GLY A 937 -27.27 -7.90 -4.60
CA GLY A 937 -28.39 -8.09 -3.68
C GLY A 937 -29.68 -8.56 -4.35
N ALA A 938 -30.42 -9.45 -3.70
CA ALA A 938 -31.71 -9.97 -4.20
C ALA A 938 -32.95 -9.21 -3.68
N THR A 939 -32.79 -8.26 -2.75
CA THR A 939 -33.91 -7.50 -2.18
C THR A 939 -33.81 -6.02 -2.55
N ALA A 940 -34.93 -5.46 -2.98
CA ALA A 940 -35.03 -4.05 -3.28
C ALA A 940 -34.81 -3.22 -2.00
N TYR A 941 -33.99 -2.18 -2.12
CA TYR A 941 -33.71 -1.20 -1.09
C TYR A 941 -34.52 0.08 -1.27
N ALA A 942 -35.03 0.36 -2.46
CA ALA A 942 -35.93 1.46 -2.73
C ALA A 942 -36.66 1.20 -4.05
N ARG A 943 -37.66 2.02 -4.36
CA ARG A 943 -38.31 2.05 -5.66
C ARG A 943 -38.24 3.45 -6.25
N ALA A 944 -37.91 3.56 -7.53
CA ALA A 944 -37.90 4.85 -8.22
C ALA A 944 -39.33 5.41 -8.27
N SER A 945 -39.54 6.62 -7.77
CA SER A 945 -40.84 7.31 -7.77
C SER A 945 -41.02 8.26 -8.97
N GLY A 946 -39.97 8.39 -9.78
CA GLY A 946 -39.94 9.16 -11.01
C GLY A 946 -38.79 8.68 -11.91
N ALA A 947 -38.76 9.18 -13.15
CA ALA A 947 -37.67 8.87 -14.07
C ALA A 947 -36.37 9.57 -13.66
N GLN A 948 -35.22 8.95 -13.95
CA GLN A 948 -33.91 9.59 -13.84
C GLN A 948 -33.89 10.87 -14.68
N ALA A 949 -33.39 11.97 -14.12
CA ALA A 949 -33.25 13.23 -14.83
C ALA A 949 -32.29 13.09 -16.03
N GLY A 950 -32.65 13.72 -17.16
CA GLY A 950 -31.82 13.70 -18.38
C GLY A 950 -30.62 14.66 -18.35
N GLY A 951 -30.67 15.67 -17.47
CA GLY A 951 -29.59 16.63 -17.26
C GLY A 951 -28.84 16.39 -15.95
N LYS A 952 -27.54 16.71 -15.94
CA LYS A 952 -26.73 16.77 -14.73
C LYS A 952 -27.04 18.07 -13.96
N LYS A 953 -26.85 18.06 -12.65
CA LYS A 953 -26.92 19.26 -11.80
C LYS A 953 -25.71 19.31 -10.87
N ASN A 954 -25.27 20.52 -10.55
CA ASN A 954 -24.28 20.80 -9.53
C ASN A 954 -24.98 21.01 -8.18
N TYR A 955 -24.50 20.35 -7.13
CA TYR A 955 -24.90 20.49 -5.74
C TYR A 955 -23.72 21.08 -4.96
N ILE A 956 -23.92 22.27 -4.41
CA ILE A 956 -22.89 23.06 -3.76
C ILE A 956 -23.23 23.13 -2.28
N MET A 957 -22.29 22.65 -1.46
CA MET A 957 -22.32 22.80 -0.01
C MET A 957 -21.15 23.67 0.43
N VAL A 958 -21.42 24.59 1.35
CA VAL A 958 -20.43 25.52 1.87
C VAL A 958 -20.25 25.28 3.36
N TYR A 959 -19.00 25.06 3.74
CA TYR A 959 -18.58 24.81 5.11
C TYR A 959 -17.60 25.89 5.56
N TYR A 960 -17.57 26.13 6.86
CA TYR A 960 -16.58 27.00 7.50
C TYR A 960 -16.00 26.36 8.75
N SER A 961 -14.77 26.73 9.08
CA SER A 961 -14.11 26.31 10.30
C SER A 961 -13.09 27.33 10.79
N THR A 962 -12.57 27.10 11.99
CA THR A 962 -11.63 27.96 12.72
C THR A 962 -10.50 27.12 13.30
N THR A 963 -9.37 27.77 13.59
CA THR A 963 -8.23 27.15 14.27
C THR A 963 -8.53 26.74 15.70
N ASP A 964 -9.48 27.43 16.35
CA ASP A 964 -9.97 27.09 17.68
C ASP A 964 -11.24 26.23 17.59
N ALA A 965 -11.37 25.30 18.53
CA ALA A 965 -12.61 24.56 18.74
C ALA A 965 -13.73 25.50 19.24
N MET A 966 -14.96 25.17 18.89
CA MET A 966 -16.15 25.93 19.29
C MET A 966 -17.14 24.96 19.92
N GLY A 967 -17.59 25.20 21.16
CA GLY A 967 -18.53 24.31 21.85
C GLY A 967 -18.03 22.87 22.02
N ALA A 968 -18.97 21.93 22.15
CA ALA A 968 -18.68 20.50 22.27
C ALA A 968 -19.10 19.77 20.98
N ALA A 969 -18.11 19.30 20.22
CA ALA A 969 -18.31 18.60 18.94
C ALA A 969 -19.31 17.45 19.07
N ASN A 970 -20.14 17.25 18.04
CA ASN A 970 -21.24 16.31 18.07
C ASN A 970 -21.49 15.69 16.68
N THR A 971 -22.69 15.18 16.38
CA THR A 971 -23.03 14.53 15.10
C THR A 971 -23.78 15.45 14.12
N ILE A 972 -24.15 16.65 14.57
CA ILE A 972 -24.90 17.68 13.85
C ILE A 972 -23.89 18.60 13.20
N GLN A 973 -23.83 18.58 11.88
CA GLN A 973 -22.85 19.38 11.15
C GLN A 973 -23.34 20.81 10.91
N ALA A 974 -24.65 21.01 10.91
CA ALA A 974 -25.27 22.32 10.78
C ALA A 974 -25.52 22.96 12.16
N ASP A 975 -24.46 23.05 12.95
CA ASP A 975 -24.36 23.88 14.14
C ASP A 975 -22.95 24.53 14.23
N ASN A 976 -22.69 25.28 15.30
CA ASN A 976 -21.38 25.90 15.54
C ASN A 976 -20.49 25.09 16.49
N ASN A 977 -20.92 23.91 16.94
CA ASN A 977 -20.17 23.06 17.85
C ASN A 977 -19.24 22.15 17.04
N ARG A 978 -17.94 22.40 17.05
CA ARG A 978 -16.97 21.70 16.20
C ARG A 978 -15.59 21.64 16.84
N LEU A 979 -14.79 20.65 16.42
CA LEU A 979 -13.38 20.54 16.73
C LEU A 979 -12.57 21.66 16.07
N ALA A 980 -11.37 21.89 16.63
CA ALA A 980 -10.37 22.79 16.05
C ALA A 980 -9.87 22.26 14.70
N ASN A 981 -9.72 23.14 13.70
CA ASN A 981 -9.07 22.84 12.43
C ASN A 981 -7.73 23.61 12.31
N PRO A 982 -6.63 23.10 12.90
CA PRO A 982 -5.38 23.83 13.08
C PRO A 982 -4.63 24.09 11.78
N ARG A 983 -3.74 25.09 11.79
CA ARG A 983 -2.87 25.48 10.66
C ARG A 983 -1.99 24.31 10.17
N TYR A 984 -1.87 24.10 8.85
CA TYR A 984 -1.07 23.00 8.27
C TYR A 984 0.42 23.38 8.15
N THR A 985 1.13 23.33 9.28
CA THR A 985 2.60 23.60 9.30
C THR A 985 3.45 22.35 9.48
N THR A 986 2.92 21.34 10.17
CA THR A 986 3.58 20.04 10.45
C THR A 986 2.69 18.84 10.11
N GLN A 987 1.45 19.10 9.70
CA GLN A 987 0.46 18.10 9.38
C GLN A 987 0.59 17.62 7.93
N THR A 988 0.47 16.32 7.72
CA THR A 988 0.68 15.68 6.41
C THR A 988 -0.61 15.47 5.62
N GLN A 989 -1.79 15.76 6.18
CA GLN A 989 -3.09 15.43 5.58
C GLN A 989 -4.18 16.41 6.01
N ALA A 990 -5.03 16.84 5.07
CA ALA A 990 -6.19 17.68 5.38
C ALA A 990 -7.34 16.91 6.06
N TYR A 991 -8.04 17.57 6.99
CA TYR A 991 -9.29 17.09 7.60
C TYR A 991 -10.47 17.41 6.70
N TRP A 992 -11.31 16.42 6.45
CA TRP A 992 -12.51 16.54 5.62
C TRP A 992 -13.74 16.08 6.41
N PRO A 993 -14.91 16.71 6.22
CA PRO A 993 -16.15 16.16 6.72
C PRO A 993 -16.48 14.84 6.00
N PRO A 994 -17.09 13.85 6.68
CA PRO A 994 -17.52 12.60 6.05
C PRO A 994 -18.40 12.84 4.82
N ASP A 995 -18.23 12.01 3.77
CA ASP A 995 -19.10 12.04 2.58
C ASP A 995 -20.50 11.52 2.89
N ASP A 996 -20.56 10.49 3.75
CA ASP A 996 -21.78 9.88 4.25
C ASP A 996 -22.15 10.40 5.63
N TRP A 997 -23.40 10.82 5.83
CA TRP A 997 -23.82 11.38 7.12
C TRP A 997 -23.96 10.35 8.21
N THR A 998 -24.10 9.06 7.88
CA THR A 998 -24.15 7.98 8.86
C THR A 998 -22.80 7.73 9.54
N GLU A 999 -21.71 8.21 8.93
CA GLU A 999 -20.34 8.02 9.40
C GLU A 999 -19.85 9.18 10.29
N ARG A 1000 -20.75 10.12 10.60
CA ARG A 1000 -20.46 11.27 11.45
C ARG A 1000 -20.38 10.90 12.91
N THR A 1001 -19.38 11.44 13.58
CA THR A 1001 -19.14 11.28 15.01
C THR A 1001 -18.58 12.58 15.58
N ALA A 1002 -18.67 12.77 16.89
CA ALA A 1002 -18.03 13.91 17.55
C ALA A 1002 -16.50 13.98 17.31
N ALA A 1003 -15.87 12.88 16.89
CA ALA A 1003 -14.43 12.82 16.63
C ALA A 1003 -14.02 13.32 15.23
N ASN A 1004 -14.96 13.47 14.29
CA ASN A 1004 -14.68 13.90 12.91
C ASN A 1004 -15.45 15.18 12.51
N ASP A 1005 -15.99 15.90 13.49
CA ASP A 1005 -16.78 17.11 13.33
C ASP A 1005 -15.89 18.37 13.36
N TYR A 1006 -15.19 18.63 12.25
CA TYR A 1006 -14.24 19.75 12.12
C TYR A 1006 -14.86 21.00 11.48
N PHE A 1007 -16.06 20.90 10.90
CA PHE A 1007 -16.62 21.91 10.01
C PHE A 1007 -18.09 22.14 10.27
N SER A 1008 -18.47 23.41 10.33
CA SER A 1008 -19.87 23.82 10.35
C SER A 1008 -20.39 23.97 8.92
N LEU A 1009 -21.47 23.26 8.60
CA LEU A 1009 -22.23 23.39 7.36
C LEU A 1009 -23.16 24.60 7.45
N ILE A 1010 -23.14 25.47 6.43
CA ILE A 1010 -24.15 26.52 6.31
C ILE A 1010 -25.49 25.86 5.94
N GLY A 1011 -26.46 25.88 6.84
CA GLY A 1011 -27.76 25.24 6.63
C GLY A 1011 -28.41 24.74 7.92
N GLY A 1012 -29.11 23.61 7.83
CA GLY A 1012 -29.71 22.87 8.94
C GLY A 1012 -30.94 23.48 9.57
N THR A 1013 -31.30 22.93 10.74
CA THR A 1013 -32.55 23.23 11.46
C THR A 1013 -32.45 24.48 12.35
N THR A 1014 -31.22 24.87 12.70
CA THR A 1014 -30.94 25.98 13.61
C THR A 1014 -30.84 27.28 12.81
N ALA A 1015 -31.69 28.26 13.11
CA ALA A 1015 -31.62 29.59 12.51
C ALA A 1015 -30.24 30.25 12.65
N ALA A 1016 -29.48 29.85 13.68
CA ALA A 1016 -28.14 30.33 13.93
C ALA A 1016 -27.18 30.11 12.77
N VAL A 1017 -27.22 28.98 12.02
CA VAL A 1017 -26.21 28.64 10.97
C VAL A 1017 -26.73 28.59 9.52
N ARG A 1018 -27.98 28.97 9.27
CA ARG A 1018 -28.60 29.00 7.93
C ARG A 1018 -28.11 30.13 7.02
N TRP A 1019 -28.37 29.99 5.71
CA TRP A 1019 -28.32 31.11 4.77
C TRP A 1019 -29.25 32.25 5.22
N THR A 1020 -28.74 33.48 5.23
CA THR A 1020 -29.51 34.67 5.61
C THR A 1020 -30.47 35.09 4.49
N ASN A 1021 -30.01 35.02 3.25
CA ASN A 1021 -30.82 35.30 2.07
C ASN A 1021 -30.31 34.51 0.86
N ARG A 1022 -31.17 34.32 -0.14
CA ARG A 1022 -30.87 33.63 -1.39
C ARG A 1022 -31.54 34.32 -2.57
N ASP A 1023 -30.94 34.17 -3.74
CA ASP A 1023 -31.47 34.69 -5.00
C ASP A 1023 -31.83 33.53 -5.93
N THR A 1024 -33.13 33.26 -6.02
CA THR A 1024 -33.69 32.19 -6.87
C THR A 1024 -34.07 32.67 -8.28
N THR A 1025 -33.79 33.93 -8.62
CA THR A 1025 -34.04 34.43 -9.99
C THR A 1025 -33.27 33.58 -10.99
N ALA A 1026 -33.68 33.53 -12.26
CA ALA A 1026 -32.86 32.87 -13.27
C ALA A 1026 -31.64 33.73 -13.61
N ASP A 1027 -30.53 33.11 -14.01
CA ASP A 1027 -29.38 33.82 -14.58
C ASP A 1027 -29.66 34.26 -16.03
N SER A 1028 -28.69 34.92 -16.66
CA SER A 1028 -28.84 35.41 -18.03
C SER A 1028 -29.01 34.31 -19.10
N GLN A 1029 -28.77 33.05 -18.74
CA GLN A 1029 -28.96 31.87 -19.59
C GLN A 1029 -30.18 31.04 -19.17
N LEU A 1030 -31.04 31.58 -18.29
CA LEU A 1030 -32.24 30.95 -17.76
C LEU A 1030 -31.99 29.78 -16.77
N HIS A 1031 -30.76 29.60 -16.30
CA HIS A 1031 -30.47 28.63 -15.23
C HIS A 1031 -30.90 29.21 -13.89
N SER A 1032 -31.49 28.39 -13.03
CA SER A 1032 -31.86 28.80 -11.66
C SER A 1032 -31.00 28.08 -10.63
N ALA A 1033 -30.80 28.73 -9.49
CA ALA A 1033 -30.20 28.12 -8.31
C ALA A 1033 -31.23 28.16 -7.19
N ASP A 1034 -31.48 27.01 -6.57
CA ASP A 1034 -32.37 26.94 -5.40
C ASP A 1034 -31.84 25.90 -4.40
N ILE A 1035 -32.52 25.82 -3.26
CA ILE A 1035 -32.22 24.89 -2.19
C ILE A 1035 -32.88 23.54 -2.47
N VAL A 1036 -32.17 22.45 -2.20
CA VAL A 1036 -32.75 21.10 -2.32
C VAL A 1036 -33.92 20.90 -1.34
N PRO A 1037 -35.00 20.21 -1.75
CA PRO A 1037 -36.10 19.90 -0.84
C PRO A 1037 -35.67 18.79 0.13
N ALA A 1038 -35.11 19.19 1.27
CA ALA A 1038 -34.68 18.28 2.35
C ALA A 1038 -35.61 18.37 3.57
N LEU A 1039 -35.63 17.31 4.38
CA LEU A 1039 -36.33 17.25 5.65
C LEU A 1039 -35.94 18.39 6.59
N SER A 1040 -36.94 19.05 7.19
CA SER A 1040 -36.76 20.14 8.15
C SER A 1040 -36.07 19.75 9.46
N THR A 1041 -35.86 18.46 9.70
CA THR A 1041 -35.15 17.89 10.84
C THR A 1041 -33.71 17.49 10.50
N SER A 1042 -33.28 17.60 9.24
CA SER A 1042 -31.94 17.22 8.78
C SER A 1042 -31.00 18.41 8.65
N ASP A 1043 -29.70 18.15 8.70
CA ASP A 1043 -28.67 19.15 8.43
C ASP A 1043 -28.72 19.71 6.99
N PHE A 1044 -29.36 18.96 6.08
CA PHE A 1044 -29.50 19.34 4.68
C PHE A 1044 -30.60 20.37 4.45
N TYR A 1045 -31.46 20.57 5.45
CA TYR A 1045 -32.50 21.58 5.40
C TYR A 1045 -31.89 22.94 5.12
N GLN A 1046 -32.21 23.53 3.96
CA GLN A 1046 -31.67 24.83 3.57
C GLN A 1046 -30.13 24.91 3.52
N ALA A 1047 -29.44 23.80 3.26
CA ALA A 1047 -27.98 23.78 3.18
C ALA A 1047 -27.44 23.77 1.75
N VAL A 1048 -27.96 22.85 0.93
CA VAL A 1048 -27.42 22.56 -0.41
C VAL A 1048 -28.08 23.45 -1.45
N ILE A 1049 -27.26 24.22 -2.16
CA ILE A 1049 -27.68 24.98 -3.34
C ILE A 1049 -27.46 24.09 -4.56
N TYR A 1050 -28.50 23.84 -5.35
CA TYR A 1050 -28.40 23.10 -6.60
C TYR A 1050 -28.68 23.99 -7.80
N THR A 1051 -28.00 23.73 -8.91
CA THR A 1051 -28.11 24.50 -10.15
C THR A 1051 -27.69 23.65 -11.36
N ASP A 1052 -28.27 23.94 -12.52
CA ASP A 1052 -27.96 23.34 -13.82
C ASP A 1052 -26.95 24.16 -14.65
N ALA A 1053 -26.53 25.32 -14.15
CA ALA A 1053 -25.43 26.07 -14.73
C ALA A 1053 -24.07 25.38 -14.49
N LEU A 1054 -23.08 25.72 -15.33
CA LEU A 1054 -21.67 25.32 -15.16
C LEU A 1054 -21.40 23.81 -14.98
N VAL A 1055 -22.23 22.95 -15.58
CA VAL A 1055 -22.03 21.49 -15.56
C VAL A 1055 -20.91 21.03 -16.49
N SER A 1056 -20.24 19.93 -16.13
CA SER A 1056 -19.14 19.33 -16.89
C SER A 1056 -19.59 18.84 -18.28
N PRO A 1057 -18.65 18.63 -19.23
CA PRO A 1057 -18.97 18.21 -20.59
C PRO A 1057 -19.83 16.94 -20.67
N THR A 1058 -20.58 16.81 -21.77
CA THR A 1058 -21.35 15.59 -22.05
C THR A 1058 -20.43 14.39 -22.24
N TRP A 1059 -20.85 13.24 -21.73
CA TRP A 1059 -20.08 12.00 -21.77
C TRP A 1059 -20.81 10.92 -22.54
N THR A 1060 -20.04 10.12 -23.25
CA THR A 1060 -20.49 8.93 -23.97
C THR A 1060 -19.51 7.79 -23.70
N SER A 1061 -19.89 6.55 -24.00
CA SER A 1061 -18.97 5.42 -23.90
C SER A 1061 -17.74 5.50 -24.82
N ALA A 1062 -17.74 6.42 -25.79
CA ALA A 1062 -16.59 6.73 -26.65
C ALA A 1062 -15.73 7.89 -26.13
N SER A 1063 -16.16 8.59 -25.07
CA SER A 1063 -15.43 9.71 -24.49
C SER A 1063 -14.15 9.22 -23.80
N THR A 1064 -13.06 9.95 -24.01
CA THR A 1064 -11.75 9.75 -23.37
C THR A 1064 -11.45 10.94 -22.47
N PRO A 1065 -10.45 10.88 -21.56
CA PRO A 1065 -10.05 12.05 -20.77
C PRO A 1065 -9.72 13.29 -21.61
N ALA A 1066 -9.32 13.14 -22.88
CA ALA A 1066 -9.06 14.27 -23.79
C ALA A 1066 -10.32 15.06 -24.21
N ASN A 1067 -11.52 14.48 -24.04
CA ASN A 1067 -12.78 15.18 -24.32
C ASN A 1067 -13.20 16.13 -23.18
N PHE A 1068 -12.49 16.11 -22.07
CA PHE A 1068 -12.70 17.04 -20.97
C PHE A 1068 -12.19 18.44 -21.35
N THR A 1069 -13.06 19.44 -21.32
CA THR A 1069 -12.63 20.83 -21.37
C THR A 1069 -12.10 21.23 -19.99
N PRO A 1070 -10.93 21.89 -19.90
CA PRO A 1070 -10.31 22.13 -18.59
C PRO A 1070 -11.21 22.94 -17.67
N ASP A 1071 -11.59 22.32 -16.55
CA ASP A 1071 -12.21 22.98 -15.40
C ASP A 1071 -11.11 23.49 -14.46
N GLY A 1072 -11.20 24.75 -14.03
CA GLY A 1072 -10.17 25.40 -13.22
C GLY A 1072 -10.62 25.69 -11.78
N VAL A 1073 -9.63 25.85 -10.92
CA VAL A 1073 -9.78 26.32 -9.53
C VAL A 1073 -8.80 27.47 -9.31
N ALA A 1074 -9.19 28.46 -8.51
CA ALA A 1074 -8.34 29.61 -8.21
C ALA A 1074 -8.58 30.16 -6.80
N LEU A 1075 -7.56 30.84 -6.28
CA LEU A 1075 -7.72 31.71 -5.12
C LEU A 1075 -8.13 33.10 -5.59
N VAL A 1076 -9.08 33.70 -4.88
CA VAL A 1076 -9.72 34.93 -5.33
C VAL A 1076 -9.86 35.95 -4.20
N THR A 1077 -9.44 37.18 -4.47
CA THR A 1077 -9.68 38.34 -3.62
C THR A 1077 -10.21 39.49 -4.45
N SER A 1078 -11.20 40.21 -3.91
CA SER A 1078 -11.73 41.42 -4.55
C SER A 1078 -11.95 42.52 -3.53
N SER A 1079 -10.87 43.17 -3.12
CA SER A 1079 -10.94 44.34 -2.23
C SER A 1079 -9.67 45.16 -2.37
N SER A 1080 -9.71 46.46 -2.06
CA SER A 1080 -8.52 47.33 -2.03
C SER A 1080 -7.62 47.05 -0.81
N ALA A 1081 -8.03 46.16 0.10
CA ALA A 1081 -7.31 45.81 1.32
C ALA A 1081 -5.84 45.40 1.06
N PRO A 1082 -5.52 44.52 0.10
CA PRO A 1082 -4.14 44.10 -0.19
C PRO A 1082 -3.21 45.25 -0.55
N ASN A 1083 -3.70 46.25 -1.29
CA ASN A 1083 -2.89 47.38 -1.82
C ASN A 1083 -2.44 48.36 -0.75
N THR A 1084 -2.97 48.26 0.47
CA THR A 1084 -2.75 49.26 1.52
C THR A 1084 -1.75 48.82 2.59
N ALA A 1085 -1.57 47.52 2.85
CA ALA A 1085 -0.69 47.04 3.94
C ALA A 1085 -0.34 45.52 3.98
N ASN A 1086 -0.18 44.79 2.86
CA ASN A 1086 0.15 43.35 2.88
C ASN A 1086 -0.80 42.52 3.78
N THR A 1087 -2.09 42.50 3.46
CA THR A 1087 -3.13 42.17 4.46
C THR A 1087 -3.93 40.91 4.23
N THR A 1088 -3.85 40.29 3.04
CA THR A 1088 -4.55 39.03 2.72
C THR A 1088 -3.54 37.90 2.52
N TYR A 1089 -3.75 36.79 3.21
CA TYR A 1089 -2.89 35.62 3.16
C TYR A 1089 -3.71 34.34 2.98
N TYR A 1090 -3.15 33.40 2.23
CA TYR A 1090 -3.60 32.01 2.14
C TYR A 1090 -2.53 31.11 2.74
N ASP A 1091 -2.91 30.25 3.68
CA ASP A 1091 -1.96 29.35 4.35
C ASP A 1091 -1.78 28.04 3.61
N ASP A 1092 -2.88 27.38 3.32
CA ASP A 1092 -2.91 26.10 2.65
C ASP A 1092 -4.14 25.99 1.75
N PHE A 1093 -3.99 25.13 0.75
CA PHE A 1093 -5.03 24.74 -0.18
C PHE A 1093 -5.06 23.22 -0.25
N ALA A 1094 -6.24 22.64 -0.09
CA ALA A 1094 -6.43 21.21 -0.24
C ALA A 1094 -7.55 20.90 -1.22
N ILE A 1095 -7.37 19.82 -1.97
CA ILE A 1095 -8.40 19.26 -2.85
C ILE A 1095 -8.50 17.76 -2.64
N GLN A 1096 -9.72 17.24 -2.74
CA GLN A 1096 -10.00 15.81 -2.70
C GLN A 1096 -11.02 15.43 -3.78
N LEU A 1097 -10.78 14.34 -4.50
CA LEU A 1097 -11.68 13.86 -5.56
C LEU A 1097 -11.62 12.33 -5.73
N ASP A 1098 -12.67 11.76 -6.31
CA ASP A 1098 -12.81 10.30 -6.51
C ASP A 1098 -12.10 9.87 -7.81
N MET A 1099 -11.18 8.91 -7.73
CA MET A 1099 -10.51 8.31 -8.90
C MET A 1099 -10.48 6.78 -8.78
N LYS A 1100 -10.43 6.07 -9.92
CA LYS A 1100 -10.20 4.61 -9.93
C LYS A 1100 -8.70 4.32 -9.89
N ALA A 1101 -8.25 3.45 -8.97
CA ALA A 1101 -6.86 3.02 -8.92
C ALA A 1101 -6.46 2.17 -10.16
N GLY A 1102 -5.40 2.56 -10.89
CA GLY A 1102 -4.96 1.94 -12.16
C GLY A 1102 -3.68 1.09 -12.09
N THR A 1103 -3.63 0.05 -12.97
CA THR A 1103 -2.56 -0.92 -13.31
C THR A 1103 -1.57 -1.37 -12.20
N GLY A 1104 -1.80 -2.58 -11.66
CA GLY A 1104 -0.90 -3.28 -10.75
C GLY A 1104 -0.30 -4.56 -11.33
N PHE A 1105 0.62 -5.20 -10.59
CA PHE A 1105 1.11 -6.53 -10.93
C PHE A 1105 0.04 -7.57 -10.62
N LEU A 1106 -0.29 -8.41 -11.61
CA LEU A 1106 -1.04 -9.63 -11.37
C LEU A 1106 -0.11 -10.70 -10.73
N PRO A 1107 -0.65 -11.72 -10.03
CA PRO A 1107 0.16 -12.72 -9.34
C PRO A 1107 1.21 -13.35 -10.27
N PRO A 1108 2.52 -13.20 -9.97
CA PRO A 1108 3.59 -13.70 -10.82
C PRO A 1108 3.74 -15.22 -10.67
N ILE A 1109 4.31 -15.88 -11.68
CA ILE A 1109 4.81 -17.25 -11.56
C ILE A 1109 6.32 -17.21 -11.29
N GLN A 1110 6.74 -17.73 -10.14
CA GLN A 1110 8.13 -17.91 -9.75
C GLN A 1110 8.70 -19.21 -10.34
N GLN A 1111 9.92 -19.14 -10.88
CA GLN A 1111 10.68 -20.25 -11.44
C GLN A 1111 12.06 -20.34 -10.79
#